data_AF-A0A4Y3HYN8-F1
#
_entry.id   AF-A0A4Y3HYN8-F1
#
_cell.length_a   1.000
_cell.length_b   1.000
_cell.length_c   1.000
_cell.angle_alpha   90.00
_cell.angle_beta   90.00
_cell.angle_gamma   90.00
#
_symmetry.space_group_name_H-M   'P 1'
#
loop_
_entity.id
_entity.type
_entity.pdbx_description
1 polymer ?
#
loop_
_entity_poly.entity_id
_entity_poly.type
_entity_poly.pdbx_seq_one_letter_code
_entity_poly.pdbx_strand_id
1 'polypeptide(L)'
;MKKYALIAFVIAFSGCASYVGLNFEELFGPEKVQDRMVAHDFSQAQYFIDEVQPILDKRCVVCHACYDAPCQLKLTSPEGIDRGATTALVYQGARLTATNPTRLYEDAHSTEEWRTHGFYPVLNERLQRRDANIEAGVMAQLLIQKEEFPLPDDVILDDDDFDFSLDRTFVCPTSDSIQAYKEEQPLAGMPYGMPALANDEQQTLLAWLRQGASMSKLPPLTKEQQDAVEQWESYFNQDDLKRQLTSRYIYEHLFLSHLYFSDHKEKLFFNLVRSSTPPGEPVKRISTRRPYGDPNVDRVYYRLIRERETIVDKTHMPFALNSERMGKWLKWFDEEDYTITKLPSYQLKVASNPIMAFADIPVNSRYRFMLDEAQNTIMAFIKGPVCRGQLALNVINDHFWVFFANPGQVDNKIATNFLRSQAENMKLPGQLDSNTTPLFNWIEFSKAQSIYLTEKTNFMNNYFKNGEHLDIDIVWDGGAEKNPNAALTIFRHFDSASVTKGLVGNQPKTAWVIDYSLLERIHYLLVAGFDIYGNFGHQLITRMYMDLLRIEGETNFIALLPKESRHKILSSWYEGQSIEFTDYLTRNAKPFNQESGIEYRTNDPKTELLTLLTDRVSPVLDKRYELTDTPLKRDSELMLQEVSSFVGGGIEYFPQLITINIEADNGQQHVFTLVHSNAHTNISSLFSEEDSRKPEADTLTLVNGILGSYPATFLSLQEREIPELVKRIREVEDDDDYEELLDRFAIRRTDLRFWPFSDKIHAWYENDQPIEYGLLDYNRYENR
;
A
#
# COMPACT_ATOMS: atom_id res chain seq x y z
N MET A 1 -5.95 -11.49 -70.42
CA MET A 1 -6.60 -10.80 -69.28
C MET A 1 -6.36 -11.50 -67.93
N LYS A 2 -6.51 -12.83 -67.80
CA LYS A 2 -6.32 -13.54 -66.51
C LYS A 2 -4.90 -13.49 -65.89
N LYS A 3 -3.83 -13.47 -66.69
CA LYS A 3 -2.44 -13.37 -66.17
C LYS A 3 -2.09 -11.99 -65.60
N TYR A 4 -2.61 -10.92 -66.21
CA TYR A 4 -2.36 -9.56 -65.74
C TYR A 4 -3.17 -9.23 -64.47
N ALA A 5 -4.38 -9.79 -64.32
CA ALA A 5 -5.15 -9.67 -63.09
C ALA A 5 -4.50 -10.40 -61.90
N LEU A 6 -3.89 -11.57 -62.12
CA LEU A 6 -3.19 -12.31 -61.07
C LEU A 6 -1.91 -11.58 -60.61
N ILE A 7 -1.17 -10.96 -61.54
CA ILE A 7 0.02 -10.17 -61.21
C ILE A 7 -0.37 -8.89 -60.47
N ALA A 8 -1.44 -8.21 -60.89
CA ALA A 8 -1.95 -7.04 -60.17
C ALA A 8 -2.48 -7.38 -58.77
N PHE A 9 -3.10 -8.55 -58.60
CA PHE A 9 -3.56 -9.03 -57.30
C PHE A 9 -2.39 -9.40 -56.37
N VAL A 10 -1.34 -10.04 -56.90
CA VAL A 10 -0.13 -10.33 -56.12
C VAL A 10 0.59 -9.04 -55.74
N ILE A 11 0.74 -8.06 -56.66
CA ILE A 11 1.38 -6.77 -56.36
C ILE A 11 0.56 -5.94 -55.37
N ALA A 12 -0.78 -5.95 -55.45
CA ALA A 12 -1.64 -5.25 -54.50
C ALA A 12 -1.63 -5.88 -53.09
N PHE A 13 -1.40 -7.20 -52.97
CA PHE A 13 -1.30 -7.88 -51.67
C PHE A 13 0.14 -8.02 -51.14
N SER A 14 1.17 -7.97 -52.00
CA SER A 14 2.58 -7.89 -51.56
C SER A 14 3.05 -6.47 -51.30
N GLY A 15 2.31 -5.46 -51.79
CA GLY A 15 2.61 -4.04 -51.60
C GLY A 15 2.23 -3.46 -50.23
N CYS A 16 1.55 -4.23 -49.36
CA CYS A 16 1.15 -3.78 -48.02
C CYS A 16 1.99 -4.36 -46.87
N ALA A 17 3.14 -4.99 -47.16
CA ALA A 17 4.02 -5.60 -46.15
C ALA A 17 5.48 -5.17 -46.29
N SER A 18 5.73 -3.95 -46.78
CA SER A 18 7.03 -3.28 -46.64
C SER A 18 6.92 -2.29 -45.49
N TYR A 19 6.99 -2.80 -44.27
CA TYR A 19 7.23 -1.97 -43.08
C TYR A 19 8.68 -1.47 -43.21
N VAL A 20 8.86 -0.26 -43.73
CA VAL A 20 10.16 0.42 -43.79
C VAL A 20 10.42 0.99 -42.39
N GLY A 21 10.59 0.11 -41.40
CA GLY A 21 11.18 0.46 -40.12
C GLY A 21 12.71 0.45 -40.24
N LEU A 22 13.40 1.25 -39.44
CA LEU A 22 14.85 1.14 -39.29
C LEU A 22 15.18 -0.27 -38.78
N ASN A 23 15.89 -1.08 -39.58
CA ASN A 23 16.38 -2.37 -39.10
C ASN A 23 17.59 -2.13 -38.18
N PHE A 24 17.32 -1.89 -36.89
CA PHE A 24 18.38 -1.59 -35.90
C PHE A 24 19.37 -2.75 -35.73
N GLU A 25 18.99 -3.98 -36.05
CA GLU A 25 19.94 -5.10 -36.08
C GLU A 25 20.98 -4.94 -37.19
N GLU A 26 20.59 -4.47 -38.38
CA GLU A 26 21.53 -4.16 -39.46
C GLU A 26 22.40 -2.94 -39.14
N LEU A 27 21.84 -1.92 -38.47
CA LEU A 27 22.55 -0.68 -38.16
C LEU A 27 23.51 -0.81 -36.98
N PHE A 28 23.08 -1.47 -35.89
CA PHE A 28 23.77 -1.50 -34.61
C PHE A 28 24.05 -2.91 -34.07
N GLY A 29 23.73 -3.96 -34.84
CA GLY A 29 23.94 -5.34 -34.44
C GLY A 29 22.87 -5.91 -33.51
N PRO A 30 22.97 -7.20 -33.16
CA PRO A 30 21.99 -7.87 -32.32
C PRO A 30 22.02 -7.36 -30.87
N GLU A 31 20.88 -7.42 -30.19
CA GLU A 31 20.77 -7.10 -28.77
C GLU A 31 21.55 -8.09 -27.91
N LYS A 32 22.26 -7.56 -26.91
CA LYS A 32 22.99 -8.29 -25.89
C LYS A 32 22.91 -7.51 -24.57
N VAL A 33 22.65 -8.23 -23.47
CA VAL A 33 22.68 -7.66 -22.13
C VAL A 33 24.03 -6.97 -21.88
N GLN A 34 23.96 -5.82 -21.22
CA GLN A 34 25.12 -4.98 -20.88
C GLN A 34 25.32 -4.96 -19.37
N ASP A 35 26.57 -5.05 -18.90
CA ASP A 35 26.90 -4.77 -17.50
C ASP A 35 27.05 -3.26 -17.31
N ARG A 36 26.07 -2.64 -16.64
CA ARG A 36 26.04 -1.20 -16.38
C ARG A 36 26.43 -0.84 -14.95
N MET A 37 26.63 -1.83 -14.08
CA MET A 37 26.82 -1.60 -12.65
C MET A 37 28.29 -1.40 -12.31
N VAL A 38 28.68 -0.15 -12.10
CA VAL A 38 30.04 0.21 -11.69
C VAL A 38 30.16 0.29 -10.16
N ALA A 39 31.38 0.10 -9.64
CA ALA A 39 31.62 0.23 -8.21
C ALA A 39 31.39 1.68 -7.75
N HIS A 40 30.90 1.83 -6.52
CA HIS A 40 30.44 3.12 -5.97
C HIS A 40 31.48 4.24 -6.06
N ASP A 41 32.77 3.91 -5.90
CA ASP A 41 33.90 4.85 -5.90
C ASP A 41 34.31 5.36 -7.30
N PHE A 42 33.70 4.85 -8.38
CA PHE A 42 33.99 5.28 -9.75
C PHE A 42 33.28 6.60 -10.05
N SER A 43 33.91 7.45 -10.88
CA SER A 43 33.33 8.75 -11.28
C SER A 43 31.95 8.62 -11.94
N GLN A 44 31.70 7.55 -12.68
CA GLN A 44 30.42 7.28 -13.32
C GLN A 44 29.34 6.91 -12.31
N ALA A 45 29.69 6.20 -11.24
CA ALA A 45 28.78 5.89 -10.14
C ALA A 45 28.38 7.17 -9.39
N GLN A 46 29.35 8.02 -9.07
CA GLN A 46 29.10 9.29 -8.40
C GLN A 46 28.24 10.22 -9.28
N TYR A 47 28.55 10.34 -10.57
CA TYR A 47 27.70 11.09 -11.50
C TYR A 47 26.26 10.56 -11.56
N PHE A 48 26.07 9.24 -11.53
CA PHE A 48 24.72 8.67 -11.46
C PHE A 48 24.02 9.05 -10.16
N ILE A 49 24.67 8.87 -9.00
CA ILE A 49 24.07 9.15 -7.69
C ILE A 49 23.76 10.64 -7.49
N ASP A 50 24.68 11.52 -7.89
CA ASP A 50 24.61 12.94 -7.56
C ASP A 50 23.78 13.74 -8.57
N GLU A 51 23.79 13.34 -9.85
CA GLU A 51 23.18 14.12 -10.94
C GLU A 51 21.98 13.41 -11.58
N VAL A 52 22.05 12.10 -11.82
CA VAL A 52 21.04 11.36 -12.59
C VAL A 52 19.90 10.86 -11.71
N GLN A 53 20.23 10.15 -10.64
CA GLN A 53 19.27 9.51 -9.74
C GLN A 53 18.27 10.52 -9.14
N PRO A 54 18.68 11.73 -8.70
CA PRO A 54 17.73 12.72 -8.19
C PRO A 54 16.70 13.16 -9.23
N ILE A 55 17.08 13.23 -10.51
CA ILE A 55 16.15 13.54 -11.61
C ILE A 55 15.20 12.37 -11.84
N LEU A 56 15.73 11.14 -11.91
CA LEU A 56 14.91 9.93 -12.07
C LEU A 56 13.88 9.81 -10.94
N ASP A 57 14.31 10.04 -9.70
CA ASP A 57 13.47 9.99 -8.52
C ASP A 57 12.34 11.03 -8.61
N LYS A 58 12.68 12.31 -8.83
CA LYS A 58 11.72 13.41 -8.82
C LYS A 58 10.81 13.52 -10.05
N ARG A 59 11.17 12.89 -11.17
CA ARG A 59 10.46 13.05 -12.46
C ARG A 59 9.89 11.75 -13.00
N CYS A 60 10.50 10.61 -12.67
CA CYS A 60 10.16 9.33 -13.28
C CYS A 60 9.62 8.32 -12.26
N VAL A 61 10.25 8.18 -11.08
CA VAL A 61 9.84 7.21 -10.04
C VAL A 61 8.45 7.51 -9.49
N VAL A 62 8.06 8.78 -9.44
CA VAL A 62 6.70 9.24 -9.09
C VAL A 62 5.59 8.62 -9.96
N CYS A 63 5.93 8.07 -11.13
CA CYS A 63 4.99 7.29 -11.96
C CYS A 63 5.42 5.83 -12.16
N HIS A 64 6.73 5.55 -12.10
CA HIS A 64 7.35 4.25 -12.44
C HIS A 64 7.82 3.46 -11.21
N ALA A 65 6.94 3.32 -10.22
CA ALA A 65 7.22 2.57 -8.99
C ALA A 65 6.17 1.48 -8.71
N CYS A 66 6.56 0.47 -7.93
CA CYS A 66 5.70 -0.66 -7.54
C CYS A 66 5.06 -1.39 -8.76
N TYR A 67 3.97 -2.13 -8.57
CA TYR A 67 3.25 -2.87 -9.61
C TYR A 67 2.27 -2.01 -10.41
N ASP A 68 2.04 -0.76 -9.99
CA ASP A 68 1.26 0.24 -10.72
C ASP A 68 2.08 0.89 -11.85
N ALA A 69 3.39 0.66 -11.87
CA ALA A 69 4.28 1.18 -12.90
C ALA A 69 3.85 0.72 -14.31
N PRO A 70 3.63 1.65 -15.26
CA PRO A 70 3.29 1.31 -16.64
C PRO A 70 4.30 0.31 -17.23
N CYS A 71 3.79 -0.72 -17.92
CA CYS A 71 4.62 -1.78 -18.53
C CYS A 71 5.53 -2.53 -17.54
N GLN A 72 5.20 -2.53 -16.24
CA GLN A 72 6.07 -2.96 -15.13
C GLN A 72 7.47 -2.33 -15.14
N LEU A 73 7.67 -1.19 -15.84
CA LEU A 73 8.96 -0.51 -15.88
C LEU A 73 9.20 0.18 -14.54
N LYS A 74 10.04 -0.42 -13.71
CA LYS A 74 10.42 0.12 -12.41
C LYS A 74 11.70 0.94 -12.55
N LEU A 75 11.63 2.23 -12.23
CA LEU A 75 12.79 3.12 -12.27
C LEU A 75 13.38 3.40 -10.88
N THR A 76 12.88 2.71 -9.86
CA THR A 76 13.25 2.85 -8.44
C THR A 76 14.66 2.34 -8.12
N SER A 77 15.34 1.62 -9.02
CA SER A 77 16.68 1.10 -8.77
C SER A 77 17.42 0.79 -10.07
N PRO A 78 18.76 0.74 -10.07
CA PRO A 78 19.53 0.33 -11.24
C PRO A 78 19.10 -1.02 -11.83
N GLU A 79 18.87 -2.03 -10.99
CA GLU A 79 18.39 -3.34 -11.44
C GLU A 79 16.95 -3.29 -11.99
N GLY A 80 16.10 -2.38 -11.50
CA GLY A 80 14.78 -2.12 -12.07
C GLY A 80 14.86 -1.52 -13.47
N ILE A 81 15.75 -0.55 -13.67
CA ILE A 81 15.99 0.11 -14.95
C ILE A 81 16.52 -0.92 -15.97
N ASP A 82 17.54 -1.70 -15.60
CA ASP A 82 18.15 -2.71 -16.48
C ASP A 82 17.22 -3.89 -16.78
N ARG A 83 16.34 -4.27 -15.83
CA ARG A 83 15.28 -5.25 -16.09
C ARG A 83 14.43 -4.84 -17.29
N GLY A 84 14.12 -3.55 -17.41
CA GLY A 84 13.33 -3.00 -18.51
C GLY A 84 11.83 -3.22 -18.34
N ALA A 85 11.12 -3.35 -19.46
CA ALA A 85 9.66 -3.35 -19.52
C ALA A 85 9.09 -4.72 -19.96
N THR A 86 7.81 -4.94 -19.68
CA THR A 86 7.03 -6.07 -20.21
C THR A 86 5.57 -5.67 -20.38
N THR A 87 4.88 -6.32 -21.31
CA THR A 87 3.42 -6.17 -21.48
C THR A 87 2.63 -7.09 -20.55
N ALA A 88 3.29 -7.97 -19.81
CA ALA A 88 2.62 -8.81 -18.82
C ALA A 88 1.97 -7.94 -17.74
N LEU A 89 0.71 -8.22 -17.40
CA LEU A 89 0.00 -7.49 -16.35
C LEU A 89 0.23 -8.16 -14.99
N VAL A 90 0.47 -7.37 -13.94
CA VAL A 90 0.43 -7.87 -12.55
C VAL A 90 -1.03 -7.91 -12.09
N TYR A 91 -1.70 -6.76 -12.17
CA TYR A 91 -3.11 -6.58 -11.88
C TYR A 91 -3.97 -7.11 -13.04
N GLN A 92 -4.45 -8.34 -12.92
CA GLN A 92 -5.35 -8.96 -13.90
C GLN A 92 -6.42 -9.79 -13.19
N GLY A 93 -7.51 -9.14 -12.79
CA GLY A 93 -8.60 -9.78 -12.05
C GLY A 93 -9.20 -10.97 -12.80
N ALA A 94 -9.34 -10.91 -14.13
CA ALA A 94 -9.97 -11.97 -14.93
C ALA A 94 -9.10 -13.21 -15.20
N ARG A 95 -7.91 -13.32 -14.59
CA ARG A 95 -6.95 -14.38 -14.92
C ARG A 95 -7.44 -15.75 -14.46
N LEU A 96 -7.46 -16.73 -15.38
CA LEU A 96 -7.91 -18.10 -15.09
C LEU A 96 -6.87 -18.94 -14.33
N THR A 97 -5.59 -18.68 -14.56
CA THR A 97 -4.46 -19.42 -13.96
C THR A 97 -3.42 -18.48 -13.38
N ALA A 98 -2.83 -18.83 -12.24
CA ALA A 98 -1.72 -18.08 -11.66
C ALA A 98 -0.56 -17.88 -12.66
N THR A 99 0.10 -16.72 -12.58
CA THR A 99 1.32 -16.42 -13.37
C THR A 99 2.57 -16.53 -12.50
N ASN A 100 3.74 -16.52 -13.14
CA ASN A 100 5.02 -16.46 -12.45
C ASN A 100 5.22 -15.07 -11.83
N PRO A 101 5.64 -14.98 -10.56
CA PRO A 101 5.98 -13.72 -9.93
C PRO A 101 7.14 -12.99 -10.63
N THR A 102 7.15 -11.66 -10.52
CA THR A 102 8.11 -10.75 -11.18
C THR A 102 8.72 -9.74 -10.20
N ARG A 103 8.92 -10.13 -8.94
CA ARG A 103 9.53 -9.32 -7.88
C ARG A 103 11.02 -9.13 -8.14
N LEU A 104 11.47 -7.88 -8.09
CA LEU A 104 12.90 -7.55 -8.14
C LEU A 104 13.64 -8.25 -7.01
N TYR A 105 14.85 -8.75 -7.29
CA TYR A 105 15.75 -9.41 -6.34
C TYR A 105 15.25 -10.74 -5.74
N GLU A 106 14.08 -11.23 -6.17
CA GLU A 106 13.50 -12.48 -5.67
C GLU A 106 13.29 -13.50 -6.78
N ASP A 107 12.66 -13.09 -7.87
CA ASP A 107 12.23 -14.01 -8.94
C ASP A 107 13.25 -14.10 -10.10
N ALA A 108 14.21 -13.18 -10.16
CA ALA A 108 15.42 -13.26 -10.98
C ALA A 108 16.55 -12.42 -10.36
N HIS A 109 17.79 -12.80 -10.63
CA HIS A 109 19.02 -12.28 -10.03
C HIS A 109 20.00 -11.67 -11.05
N SER A 110 19.64 -11.68 -12.34
CA SER A 110 20.42 -11.04 -13.42
C SER A 110 19.51 -10.47 -14.51
N THR A 111 20.03 -9.54 -15.29
CA THR A 111 19.32 -8.97 -16.44
C THR A 111 19.04 -10.03 -17.51
N GLU A 112 19.95 -10.98 -17.71
CA GLU A 112 19.76 -12.13 -18.61
C GLU A 112 18.55 -12.97 -18.19
N GLU A 113 18.42 -13.29 -16.90
CA GLU A 113 17.25 -14.02 -16.40
C GLU A 113 15.96 -13.25 -16.69
N TRP A 114 15.95 -11.92 -16.52
CA TRP A 114 14.77 -11.10 -16.85
C TRP A 114 14.38 -11.16 -18.33
N ARG A 115 15.36 -11.22 -19.25
CA ARG A 115 15.09 -11.43 -20.69
C ARG A 115 14.38 -12.77 -20.92
N THR A 116 14.78 -13.83 -20.20
CA THR A 116 14.08 -15.13 -20.28
C THR A 116 12.67 -15.10 -19.69
N HIS A 117 12.41 -14.19 -18.75
CA HIS A 117 11.08 -13.92 -18.18
C HIS A 117 10.20 -13.02 -19.06
N GLY A 118 10.63 -12.66 -20.28
CA GLY A 118 9.85 -11.88 -21.22
C GLY A 118 9.87 -10.37 -20.96
N PHE A 119 10.87 -9.88 -20.20
CA PHE A 119 11.19 -8.46 -20.16
C PHE A 119 12.14 -8.10 -21.30
N TYR A 120 12.00 -6.88 -21.83
CA TYR A 120 12.84 -6.35 -22.89
C TYR A 120 13.45 -5.01 -22.47
N PRO A 121 14.62 -4.65 -23.03
CA PRO A 121 15.35 -3.48 -22.57
C PRO A 121 14.67 -2.17 -22.98
N VAL A 122 14.76 -1.17 -22.10
CA VAL A 122 14.42 0.24 -22.40
C VAL A 122 15.66 1.09 -22.70
N LEU A 123 16.85 0.56 -22.36
CA LEU A 123 18.16 1.10 -22.67
C LEU A 123 18.74 0.38 -23.90
N ASN A 124 19.67 0.98 -24.62
CA ASN A 124 20.27 0.33 -25.79
C ASN A 124 21.10 -0.90 -25.38
N GLU A 125 20.70 -2.10 -25.81
CA GLU A 125 21.46 -3.36 -25.66
C GLU A 125 22.21 -3.77 -26.93
N ARG A 126 22.21 -2.95 -27.98
CA ARG A 126 22.98 -3.17 -29.21
C ARG A 126 24.38 -2.58 -29.06
N LEU A 127 25.03 -2.21 -30.17
CA LEU A 127 26.35 -1.56 -30.15
C LEU A 127 26.36 -0.35 -29.17
N GLN A 128 27.24 -0.37 -28.17
CA GLN A 128 27.40 0.70 -27.18
C GLN A 128 28.20 1.89 -27.76
N ARG A 129 27.64 2.53 -28.79
CA ARG A 129 28.16 3.76 -29.41
C ARG A 129 27.24 4.93 -29.04
N ARG A 130 27.79 6.14 -28.91
CA ARG A 130 27.06 7.30 -28.40
C ARG A 130 25.76 7.62 -29.15
N ASP A 131 25.78 7.55 -30.47
CA ASP A 131 24.60 7.73 -31.33
C ASP A 131 23.62 6.55 -31.20
N ALA A 132 24.11 5.31 -31.27
CA ALA A 132 23.29 4.11 -31.11
C ALA A 132 22.57 4.05 -29.76
N ASN A 133 23.22 4.50 -28.69
CA ASN A 133 22.64 4.59 -27.34
C ASN A 133 21.42 5.52 -27.28
N ILE A 134 21.36 6.51 -28.17
CA ILE A 134 20.23 7.44 -28.27
C ILE A 134 19.20 6.92 -29.27
N GLU A 135 19.62 6.48 -30.46
CA GLU A 135 18.71 6.06 -31.53
C GLU A 135 17.96 4.76 -31.20
N ALA A 136 18.64 3.76 -30.60
CA ALA A 136 18.04 2.48 -30.22
C ALA A 136 17.57 2.43 -28.76
N GLY A 137 17.83 3.46 -27.96
CA GLY A 137 17.39 3.54 -26.56
C GLY A 137 15.96 4.05 -26.46
N VAL A 138 15.01 3.19 -26.11
CA VAL A 138 13.58 3.57 -25.94
C VAL A 138 13.42 4.74 -24.97
N MET A 139 14.11 4.70 -23.82
CA MET A 139 14.05 5.78 -22.84
C MET A 139 14.53 7.13 -23.42
N ALA A 140 15.62 7.11 -24.20
CA ALA A 140 16.14 8.32 -24.84
C ALA A 140 15.14 8.87 -25.87
N GLN A 141 14.53 7.99 -26.68
CA GLN A 141 13.55 8.37 -27.68
C GLN A 141 12.28 8.95 -27.08
N LEU A 142 11.78 8.42 -25.95
CA LEU A 142 10.60 8.95 -25.26
C LEU A 142 10.85 10.34 -24.63
N LEU A 143 12.08 10.60 -24.15
CA LEU A 143 12.48 11.93 -23.69
C LEU A 143 12.56 12.93 -24.85
N ILE A 144 13.16 12.53 -25.97
CA ILE A 144 13.25 13.37 -27.18
C ILE A 144 11.86 13.63 -27.76
N GLN A 145 10.98 12.63 -27.76
CA GLN A 145 9.60 12.77 -28.23
C GLN A 145 8.84 13.88 -27.50
N LYS A 146 9.04 14.04 -26.19
CA LYS A 146 8.39 15.10 -25.41
C LYS A 146 8.83 16.50 -25.84
N GLU A 147 10.08 16.64 -26.27
CA GLU A 147 10.62 17.90 -26.79
C GLU A 147 10.12 18.17 -28.22
N GLU A 148 10.04 17.14 -29.06
CA GLU A 148 9.53 17.25 -30.43
C GLU A 148 8.03 17.56 -30.46
N PHE A 149 7.28 17.01 -29.51
CA PHE A 149 5.83 17.15 -29.36
C PHE A 149 5.49 17.60 -27.93
N PRO A 150 5.65 18.91 -27.62
CA PRO A 150 5.31 19.45 -26.31
C PRO A 150 3.81 19.32 -26.02
N LEU A 151 3.42 19.53 -24.76
CA LEU A 151 2.01 19.59 -24.40
C LEU A 151 1.30 20.73 -25.18
N PRO A 152 0.01 20.57 -25.50
CA PRO A 152 -0.84 21.67 -25.91
C PRO A 152 -0.83 22.82 -24.88
N ASP A 153 -1.12 24.05 -25.34
CA ASP A 153 -1.26 25.23 -24.48
C ASP A 153 -2.59 25.26 -23.70
N ASP A 154 -3.43 24.24 -23.86
CA ASP A 154 -4.70 24.09 -23.18
C ASP A 154 -4.52 23.82 -21.68
N VAL A 155 -5.44 24.34 -20.87
CA VAL A 155 -5.42 24.17 -19.41
C VAL A 155 -5.75 22.72 -19.04
N ILE A 156 -6.76 22.15 -19.71
CA ILE A 156 -7.20 20.75 -19.60
C ILE A 156 -6.83 20.04 -20.90
N LEU A 157 -6.21 18.87 -20.80
CA LEU A 157 -5.80 18.09 -21.96
C LEU A 157 -7.01 17.33 -22.54
N ASP A 158 -7.08 17.18 -23.86
CA ASP A 158 -8.19 16.48 -24.54
C ASP A 158 -8.14 14.97 -24.27
N ASP A 159 -9.28 14.39 -23.87
CA ASP A 159 -9.43 12.95 -23.59
C ASP A 159 -9.30 12.09 -24.86
N ASP A 160 -9.50 12.67 -26.06
CA ASP A 160 -9.26 11.97 -27.33
C ASP A 160 -7.75 11.76 -27.60
N ASP A 161 -6.89 12.62 -27.04
CA ASP A 161 -5.43 12.58 -27.20
C ASP A 161 -4.72 11.98 -25.97
N PHE A 162 -5.33 12.05 -24.78
CA PHE A 162 -4.76 11.59 -23.52
C PHE A 162 -5.70 10.67 -22.74
N ASP A 163 -5.23 9.46 -22.44
CA ASP A 163 -5.96 8.51 -21.59
C ASP A 163 -5.28 8.43 -20.21
N PHE A 164 -5.90 9.05 -19.21
CA PHE A 164 -5.44 9.01 -17.81
C PHE A 164 -6.13 7.94 -16.96
N SER A 165 -6.95 7.06 -17.57
CA SER A 165 -7.62 5.99 -16.84
C SER A 165 -6.62 4.99 -16.25
N LEU A 166 -6.94 4.47 -15.06
CA LEU A 166 -6.08 3.51 -14.36
C LEU A 166 -6.11 2.11 -14.99
N ASP A 167 -7.06 1.83 -15.88
CA ASP A 167 -7.23 0.55 -16.59
C ASP A 167 -6.95 0.66 -18.10
N ARG A 168 -6.34 1.76 -18.54
CA ARG A 168 -5.89 1.95 -19.93
C ARG A 168 -5.03 0.79 -20.42
N THR A 169 -5.12 0.54 -21.73
CA THR A 169 -4.24 -0.44 -22.37
C THR A 169 -2.87 0.18 -22.61
N PHE A 170 -1.85 -0.29 -21.89
CA PHE A 170 -0.49 0.19 -22.09
C PHE A 170 0.10 -0.26 -23.43
N VAL A 171 0.58 0.70 -24.23
CA VAL A 171 1.41 0.44 -25.42
C VAL A 171 2.87 0.62 -25.03
N CYS A 172 3.61 -0.49 -24.97
CA CYS A 172 4.95 -0.55 -24.41
C CYS A 172 5.99 -0.76 -25.53
N PRO A 173 6.56 0.29 -26.14
CA PRO A 173 7.43 0.15 -27.30
C PRO A 173 8.75 -0.55 -26.99
N THR A 174 9.31 -1.24 -27.99
CA THR A 174 10.68 -1.78 -28.01
C THR A 174 11.59 -0.87 -28.85
N SER A 175 12.90 -1.14 -28.88
CA SER A 175 13.81 -0.44 -29.80
C SER A 175 13.32 -0.49 -31.24
N ASP A 176 12.75 -1.61 -31.70
CA ASP A 176 12.38 -1.80 -33.10
C ASP A 176 11.01 -1.17 -33.44
N SER A 177 10.15 -0.96 -32.45
CA SER A 177 8.80 -0.40 -32.64
C SER A 177 8.67 1.07 -32.23
N ILE A 178 9.73 1.68 -31.68
CA ILE A 178 9.66 3.03 -31.10
C ILE A 178 9.29 4.10 -32.13
N GLN A 179 9.72 3.95 -33.39
CA GLN A 179 9.41 4.96 -34.40
C GLN A 179 7.94 4.95 -34.79
N ALA A 180 7.33 3.78 -34.98
CA ALA A 180 5.90 3.70 -35.22
C ALA A 180 5.09 4.15 -34.00
N TYR A 181 5.57 3.85 -32.79
CA TYR A 181 4.96 4.37 -31.57
C TYR A 181 4.92 5.91 -31.57
N LYS A 182 6.02 6.58 -31.91
CA LYS A 182 6.07 8.05 -32.00
C LYS A 182 5.14 8.61 -33.07
N GLU A 183 4.98 7.90 -34.19
CA GLU A 183 4.08 8.31 -35.29
C GLU A 183 2.60 8.12 -34.93
N GLU A 184 2.26 7.02 -34.25
CA GLU A 184 0.89 6.69 -33.85
C GLU A 184 0.44 7.44 -32.60
N GLN A 185 1.36 7.82 -31.72
CA GLN A 185 1.11 8.43 -30.41
C GLN A 185 2.05 9.62 -30.17
N PRO A 186 2.01 10.69 -30.99
CA PRO A 186 3.00 11.78 -30.95
C PRO A 186 3.11 12.46 -29.57
N LEU A 187 1.99 12.66 -28.87
CA LEU A 187 1.93 13.32 -27.56
C LEU A 187 2.30 12.41 -26.38
N ALA A 188 2.67 11.15 -26.63
CA ALA A 188 2.98 10.18 -25.58
C ALA A 188 4.45 10.22 -25.06
N GLY A 189 5.18 11.30 -25.36
CA GLY A 189 6.52 11.54 -24.81
C GLY A 189 6.52 11.66 -23.29
N MET A 190 7.65 11.30 -22.65
CA MET A 190 7.78 11.28 -21.19
C MET A 190 8.44 12.56 -20.65
N PRO A 191 7.95 13.17 -19.55
CA PRO A 191 6.82 12.74 -18.73
C PRO A 191 5.44 12.87 -19.42
N TYR A 192 4.68 11.78 -19.39
CA TYR A 192 3.38 11.68 -20.07
C TYR A 192 2.33 12.58 -19.38
N GLY A 193 1.66 13.43 -20.15
CA GLY A 193 0.60 14.32 -19.64
C GLY A 193 1.03 15.23 -18.49
N MET A 194 2.32 15.57 -18.42
CA MET A 194 2.95 16.49 -17.44
C MET A 194 3.93 17.41 -18.17
N PRO A 195 4.41 18.52 -17.57
CA PRO A 195 5.31 19.45 -18.24
C PRO A 195 6.62 18.76 -18.63
N ALA A 196 7.27 19.24 -19.69
CA ALA A 196 8.59 18.77 -20.08
C ALA A 196 9.60 18.97 -18.94
N LEU A 197 10.68 18.18 -18.96
CA LEU A 197 11.77 18.35 -18.01
C LEU A 197 12.44 19.72 -18.19
N ALA A 198 13.06 20.23 -17.12
CA ALA A 198 13.94 21.37 -17.28
C ALA A 198 15.09 21.01 -18.24
N ASN A 199 15.57 21.99 -19.00
CA ASN A 199 16.48 21.73 -20.10
C ASN A 199 17.80 21.10 -19.61
N ASP A 200 18.31 21.55 -18.48
CA ASP A 200 19.46 20.97 -17.78
C ASP A 200 19.21 19.54 -17.28
N GLU A 201 18.04 19.26 -16.72
CA GLU A 201 17.64 17.89 -16.32
C GLU A 201 17.62 16.95 -17.53
N GLN A 202 17.00 17.38 -18.63
CA GLN A 202 16.93 16.60 -19.86
C GLN A 202 18.32 16.35 -20.47
N GLN A 203 19.18 17.38 -20.54
CA GLN A 203 20.54 17.21 -21.04
C GLN A 203 21.35 16.25 -20.15
N THR A 204 21.14 16.28 -18.84
CA THR A 204 21.80 15.37 -17.88
C THR A 204 21.40 13.92 -18.14
N LEU A 205 20.09 13.64 -18.28
CA LEU A 205 19.59 12.30 -18.60
C LEU A 205 20.07 11.83 -19.98
N LEU A 206 19.98 12.67 -21.02
CA LEU A 206 20.44 12.31 -22.36
C LEU A 206 21.96 12.11 -22.41
N ALA A 207 22.74 12.87 -21.64
CA ALA A 207 24.19 12.68 -21.54
C ALA A 207 24.53 11.34 -20.87
N TRP A 208 23.83 10.97 -19.80
CA TRP A 208 23.95 9.67 -19.15
C TRP A 208 23.60 8.51 -20.09
N LEU A 209 22.45 8.59 -20.77
CA LEU A 209 22.02 7.60 -21.75
C LEU A 209 23.02 7.46 -22.90
N ARG A 210 23.47 8.59 -23.47
CA ARG A 210 24.49 8.64 -24.54
C ARG A 210 25.79 7.93 -24.14
N GLN A 211 26.17 7.98 -22.86
CA GLN A 211 27.37 7.33 -22.32
C GLN A 211 27.18 5.84 -22.02
N GLY A 212 26.00 5.26 -22.27
CA GLY A 212 25.71 3.85 -22.03
C GLY A 212 25.07 3.60 -20.67
N ALA A 213 24.54 4.63 -20.02
CA ALA A 213 23.71 4.52 -18.82
C ALA A 213 24.36 3.73 -17.67
N SER A 214 25.65 3.99 -17.38
CA SER A 214 26.32 3.38 -16.22
C SER A 214 25.66 3.81 -14.92
N MET A 215 25.51 2.88 -13.97
CA MET A 215 24.81 3.07 -12.70
C MET A 215 25.66 2.58 -11.53
N SER A 216 25.36 3.05 -10.32
CA SER A 216 26.16 2.75 -9.13
C SER A 216 25.70 1.50 -8.41
N LYS A 217 26.66 0.67 -7.96
CA LYS A 217 26.45 -0.24 -6.84
C LYS A 217 26.25 0.55 -5.54
N LEU A 218 25.55 -0.04 -4.58
CA LEU A 218 25.37 0.57 -3.26
C LEU A 218 26.71 0.73 -2.52
N PRO A 219 26.90 1.82 -1.74
CA PRO A 219 28.05 1.94 -0.88
C PRO A 219 28.00 0.89 0.25
N PRO A 220 29.17 0.46 0.76
CA PRO A 220 29.23 -0.45 1.91
C PRO A 220 28.61 0.21 3.14
N LEU A 221 28.09 -0.61 4.05
CA LEU A 221 27.60 -0.15 5.35
C LEU A 221 28.76 0.43 6.18
N THR A 222 28.47 1.46 6.97
CA THR A 222 29.38 1.94 8.01
C THR A 222 29.57 0.87 9.09
N LYS A 223 30.64 0.98 9.89
CA LYS A 223 30.88 0.03 10.99
C LYS A 223 29.73 -0.01 11.99
N GLU A 224 29.16 1.16 12.32
CA GLU A 224 28.01 1.27 13.22
C GLU A 224 26.78 0.55 12.67
N GLN A 225 26.45 0.76 11.39
CA GLN A 225 25.34 0.07 10.72
C GLN A 225 25.56 -1.45 10.65
N GLN A 226 26.78 -1.87 10.35
CA GLN A 226 27.14 -3.29 10.30
C GLN A 226 27.03 -3.95 11.69
N ASP A 227 27.47 -3.28 12.75
CA ASP A 227 27.36 -3.78 14.13
C ASP A 227 25.88 -3.93 14.56
N ALA A 228 25.02 -2.98 14.17
CA ALA A 228 23.58 -3.07 14.41
C ALA A 228 22.94 -4.24 13.65
N VAL A 229 23.31 -4.44 12.37
CA VAL A 229 22.88 -5.62 11.60
C VAL A 229 23.29 -6.91 12.30
N GLU A 230 24.56 -7.02 12.72
CA GLU A 230 25.08 -8.20 13.41
C GLU A 230 24.37 -8.47 14.73
N GLN A 231 24.05 -7.44 15.50
CA GLN A 231 23.29 -7.56 16.75
C GLN A 231 21.90 -8.18 16.52
N TRP A 232 21.15 -7.66 15.55
CA TRP A 232 19.81 -8.15 15.23
C TRP A 232 19.84 -9.54 14.59
N GLU A 233 20.78 -9.80 13.68
CA GLU A 233 20.97 -11.13 13.10
C GLU A 233 21.37 -12.15 14.17
N SER A 234 22.19 -11.78 15.15
CA SER A 234 22.52 -12.66 16.28
C SER A 234 21.29 -12.98 17.12
N TYR A 235 20.39 -12.03 17.32
CA TYR A 235 19.12 -12.27 18.00
C TYR A 235 18.25 -13.26 17.22
N PHE A 236 18.04 -13.03 15.92
CA PHE A 236 17.15 -13.86 15.12
C PHE A 236 17.64 -15.30 14.92
N ASN A 237 18.95 -15.54 14.94
CA ASN A 237 19.54 -16.77 14.43
C ASN A 237 20.11 -17.71 15.52
N GLN A 238 19.63 -17.62 16.77
CA GLN A 238 20.00 -18.60 17.80
C GLN A 238 19.54 -20.02 17.43
N ASP A 239 20.27 -21.02 17.94
CA ASP A 239 20.12 -22.43 17.54
C ASP A 239 18.88 -23.12 18.12
N ASP A 240 18.30 -22.62 19.21
CA ASP A 240 17.21 -23.30 19.89
C ASP A 240 15.88 -23.20 19.12
N LEU A 241 14.99 -24.19 19.32
CA LEU A 241 13.71 -24.26 18.60
C LEU A 241 12.76 -23.10 18.93
N LYS A 242 12.86 -22.53 20.14
CA LYS A 242 12.03 -21.40 20.56
C LYS A 242 12.39 -20.17 19.75
N ARG A 243 13.70 -19.88 19.58
CA ARG A 243 14.16 -18.82 18.71
C ARG A 243 13.79 -19.06 17.26
N GLN A 244 14.06 -20.25 16.72
CA GLN A 244 13.75 -20.54 15.31
C GLN A 244 12.26 -20.32 14.98
N LEU A 245 11.36 -20.76 15.88
CA LEU A 245 9.92 -20.56 15.69
C LEU A 245 9.50 -19.09 15.81
N THR A 246 10.07 -18.34 16.76
CA THR A 246 9.72 -16.93 16.97
C THR A 246 10.28 -16.03 15.88
N SER A 247 11.50 -16.30 15.38
CA SER A 247 12.06 -15.59 14.22
C SER A 247 11.26 -15.87 12.94
N ARG A 248 10.74 -17.09 12.78
CA ARG A 248 9.77 -17.39 11.71
C ARG A 248 8.51 -16.54 11.83
N TYR A 249 7.93 -16.47 13.03
CA TYR A 249 6.75 -15.64 13.29
C TYR A 249 7.03 -14.17 12.97
N ILE A 250 8.14 -13.61 13.46
CA ILE A 250 8.53 -12.21 13.21
C ILE A 250 8.73 -11.95 11.71
N TYR A 251 9.42 -12.84 10.99
CA TYR A 251 9.60 -12.69 9.54
C TYR A 251 8.28 -12.72 8.77
N GLU A 252 7.39 -13.68 9.07
CA GLU A 252 6.09 -13.76 8.40
C GLU A 252 5.20 -12.52 8.65
N HIS A 253 5.54 -11.70 9.66
CA HIS A 253 4.86 -10.43 9.96
C HIS A 253 5.58 -9.19 9.43
N LEU A 254 6.90 -9.22 9.25
CA LEU A 254 7.71 -8.04 8.90
C LEU A 254 8.37 -8.10 7.52
N PHE A 255 8.11 -9.13 6.70
CA PHE A 255 8.80 -9.29 5.40
C PHE A 255 8.54 -8.17 4.37
N LEU A 256 7.51 -7.35 4.57
CA LEU A 256 7.22 -6.15 3.74
C LEU A 256 7.64 -4.84 4.41
N SER A 257 8.07 -4.87 5.67
CA SER A 257 8.38 -3.67 6.44
C SER A 257 9.78 -3.18 6.11
N HIS A 258 9.94 -1.87 6.00
CA HIS A 258 11.25 -1.23 5.90
C HIS A 258 11.81 -1.03 7.31
N LEU A 259 12.69 -1.93 7.72
CA LEU A 259 13.32 -1.92 9.04
C LEU A 259 14.42 -0.86 9.09
N TYR A 260 14.48 -0.06 10.15
CA TYR A 260 15.55 0.94 10.31
C TYR A 260 16.02 1.02 11.75
N PHE A 261 17.28 1.43 11.96
CA PHE A 261 17.82 1.62 13.31
C PHE A 261 17.49 3.02 13.82
N SER A 262 16.53 3.12 14.77
CA SER A 262 16.05 4.42 15.25
C SER A 262 17.10 5.20 16.04
N ASP A 263 18.10 4.52 16.59
CA ASP A 263 19.16 5.14 17.40
C ASP A 263 20.27 5.75 16.53
N HIS A 264 20.28 5.49 15.22
CA HIS A 264 21.31 5.96 14.29
C HIS A 264 20.93 7.30 13.67
N LYS A 265 21.92 8.16 13.39
CA LYS A 265 21.68 9.47 12.77
C LYS A 265 21.21 9.35 11.32
N GLU A 266 21.90 8.53 10.52
CA GLU A 266 21.50 8.23 9.15
C GLU A 266 20.44 7.12 9.16
N LYS A 267 19.27 7.40 8.60
CA LYS A 267 18.17 6.43 8.51
C LYS A 267 18.33 5.62 7.22
N LEU A 268 19.03 4.49 7.31
CA LEU A 268 19.00 3.47 6.28
C LEU A 268 17.90 2.45 6.57
N PHE A 269 17.22 2.02 5.52
CA PHE A 269 16.19 0.99 5.57
C PHE A 269 16.73 -0.37 5.13
N PHE A 270 16.16 -1.43 5.70
CA PHE A 270 16.53 -2.82 5.51
C PHE A 270 15.30 -3.70 5.37
N ASN A 271 15.42 -4.76 4.58
CA ASN A 271 14.43 -5.83 4.49
C ASN A 271 14.88 -7.04 5.28
N LEU A 272 13.95 -7.68 6.00
CA LEU A 272 14.18 -8.98 6.64
C LEU A 272 13.91 -10.10 5.65
N VAL A 273 14.94 -10.92 5.37
CA VAL A 273 14.84 -12.00 4.38
C VAL A 273 15.23 -13.35 4.99
N ARG A 274 14.68 -14.42 4.42
CA ARG A 274 15.17 -15.78 4.68
C ARG A 274 16.41 -16.07 3.86
N SER A 275 17.36 -16.79 4.44
CA SER A 275 18.60 -17.20 3.80
C SER A 275 18.98 -18.62 4.15
N SER A 276 19.64 -19.30 3.20
CA SER A 276 20.24 -20.62 3.41
C SER A 276 21.65 -20.56 4.01
N THR A 277 22.22 -19.36 4.18
CA THR A 277 23.55 -19.13 4.75
C THR A 277 23.50 -18.34 6.06
N PRO A 278 24.34 -18.68 7.07
CA PRO A 278 24.35 -18.02 8.36
C PRO A 278 24.95 -16.60 8.31
N PRO A 279 24.74 -15.78 9.37
CA PRO A 279 25.52 -14.56 9.60
C PRO A 279 27.03 -14.80 9.48
N GLY A 280 27.75 -13.87 8.86
CA GLY A 280 29.17 -14.00 8.52
C GLY A 280 29.44 -14.56 7.11
N GLU A 281 28.44 -15.13 6.44
CA GLU A 281 28.51 -15.54 5.03
C GLU A 281 27.65 -14.63 4.12
N PRO A 282 27.98 -14.51 2.82
CA PRO A 282 27.14 -13.83 1.85
C PRO A 282 25.72 -14.38 1.86
N VAL A 283 24.73 -13.49 1.87
CA VAL A 283 23.31 -13.86 1.92
C VAL A 283 22.93 -14.63 0.65
N LYS A 284 22.49 -15.87 0.82
CA LYS A 284 21.79 -16.64 -0.23
C LYS A 284 20.31 -16.61 0.06
N ARG A 285 19.57 -15.70 -0.60
CA ARG A 285 18.15 -15.47 -0.35
C ARG A 285 17.30 -16.69 -0.69
N ILE A 286 16.30 -16.97 0.14
CA ILE A 286 15.27 -17.98 -0.11
C ILE A 286 13.99 -17.25 -0.55
N SER A 287 13.76 -17.25 -1.84
CA SER A 287 12.56 -16.66 -2.46
C SER A 287 11.49 -17.73 -2.61
N THR A 288 10.34 -17.54 -1.97
CA THR A 288 9.13 -18.35 -2.22
C THR A 288 7.98 -17.42 -2.58
N ARG A 289 6.92 -17.99 -3.16
CA ARG A 289 5.72 -17.22 -3.56
C ARG A 289 5.01 -16.55 -2.37
N ARG A 290 5.03 -17.20 -1.21
CA ARG A 290 4.48 -16.70 0.06
C ARG A 290 5.55 -16.80 1.15
N PRO A 291 5.60 -15.92 2.16
CA PRO A 291 6.64 -15.93 3.21
C PRO A 291 6.69 -17.25 4.00
N TYR A 292 5.56 -17.93 4.15
CA TYR A 292 5.48 -19.24 4.82
C TYR A 292 5.71 -20.44 3.89
N GLY A 293 6.08 -20.21 2.62
CA GLY A 293 6.39 -21.30 1.67
C GLY A 293 7.59 -22.11 2.12
N ASP A 294 7.61 -23.41 1.76
CA ASP A 294 8.69 -24.33 2.13
C ASP A 294 10.05 -23.79 1.65
N PRO A 295 11.02 -23.58 2.56
CA PRO A 295 12.32 -23.03 2.23
C PRO A 295 13.24 -24.04 1.52
N ASN A 296 12.89 -25.34 1.48
CA ASN A 296 13.66 -26.43 0.89
C ASN A 296 15.10 -26.55 1.45
N VAL A 297 15.28 -26.20 2.73
CA VAL A 297 16.53 -26.35 3.49
C VAL A 297 16.23 -26.80 4.91
N ASP A 298 17.17 -27.50 5.53
CA ASP A 298 17.01 -27.97 6.92
C ASP A 298 17.01 -26.82 7.94
N ARG A 299 17.69 -25.72 7.62
CA ARG A 299 17.80 -24.54 8.48
C ARG A 299 17.67 -23.26 7.68
N VAL A 300 16.80 -22.37 8.19
CA VAL A 300 16.61 -21.02 7.69
C VAL A 300 17.33 -20.04 8.61
N TYR A 301 18.00 -19.07 8.01
CA TYR A 301 18.55 -17.90 8.71
C TYR A 301 17.77 -16.65 8.31
N TYR A 302 17.55 -15.74 9.23
CA TYR A 302 16.88 -14.45 9.01
C TYR A 302 17.93 -13.36 8.95
N ARG A 303 18.04 -12.69 7.80
CA ARG A 303 19.13 -11.76 7.47
C ARG A 303 18.56 -10.39 7.13
N LEU A 304 19.28 -9.33 7.49
CA LEU A 304 18.92 -7.96 7.11
C LEU A 304 19.69 -7.58 5.85
N ILE A 305 18.98 -7.16 4.80
CA ILE A 305 19.59 -6.63 3.57
C ILE A 305 19.18 -5.17 3.42
N ARG A 306 20.12 -4.30 3.03
CA ARG A 306 19.82 -2.88 2.77
C ARG A 306 18.77 -2.77 1.64
N GLU A 307 17.78 -1.91 1.84
CA GLU A 307 16.82 -1.53 0.80
C GLU A 307 17.58 -0.87 -0.37
N ARG A 308 17.28 -1.34 -1.58
CA ARG A 308 17.98 -0.95 -2.81
C ARG A 308 17.14 -0.03 -3.69
N GLU A 309 15.82 -0.11 -3.56
CA GLU A 309 14.88 0.74 -4.28
C GLU A 309 14.78 2.11 -3.59
N THR A 310 14.64 3.18 -4.37
CA THR A 310 14.19 4.49 -3.91
C THR A 310 12.87 4.33 -3.16
N ILE A 311 12.79 4.95 -1.98
CA ILE A 311 11.61 4.85 -1.12
C ILE A 311 10.43 5.61 -1.74
N VAL A 312 9.32 4.90 -1.95
CA VAL A 312 8.04 5.47 -2.39
C VAL A 312 6.98 5.28 -1.33
N ASP A 313 6.17 6.30 -1.06
CA ASP A 313 5.23 6.31 0.08
C ASP A 313 4.27 5.11 0.02
N LYS A 314 3.77 4.80 -1.19
CA LYS A 314 2.80 3.73 -1.45
C LYS A 314 3.23 2.32 -1.03
N THR A 315 4.53 2.06 -0.87
CA THR A 315 5.05 0.79 -0.33
C THR A 315 5.85 0.98 0.96
N HIS A 316 6.07 2.22 1.41
CA HIS A 316 6.87 2.50 2.58
C HIS A 316 6.09 2.19 3.87
N MET A 317 6.62 1.23 4.63
CA MET A 317 6.09 0.81 5.94
C MET A 317 7.24 0.75 6.96
N PRO A 318 7.66 1.90 7.52
CA PRO A 318 8.82 1.98 8.38
C PRO A 318 8.55 1.22 9.68
N PHE A 319 9.58 0.52 10.16
CA PHE A 319 9.50 -0.22 11.42
C PHE A 319 10.83 -0.11 12.17
N ALA A 320 10.80 0.58 13.31
CA ALA A 320 12.00 0.86 14.09
C ALA A 320 12.62 -0.40 14.69
N LEU A 321 13.94 -0.45 14.74
CA LEU A 321 14.72 -1.44 15.46
C LEU A 321 15.62 -0.69 16.46
N ASN A 322 15.46 -0.99 17.74
CA ASN A 322 16.27 -0.43 18.83
C ASN A 322 16.32 -1.38 20.04
N SER A 323 17.13 -1.00 21.03
CA SER A 323 17.34 -1.80 22.24
C SER A 323 16.06 -1.98 23.07
N GLU A 324 15.16 -0.99 23.09
CA GLU A 324 13.88 -1.10 23.80
C GLU A 324 13.00 -2.18 23.18
N ARG A 325 12.86 -2.17 21.85
CA ARG A 325 12.09 -3.16 21.10
C ARG A 325 12.68 -4.56 21.25
N MET A 326 14.01 -4.69 21.19
CA MET A 326 14.68 -5.96 21.48
C MET A 326 14.31 -6.49 22.87
N GLY A 327 14.34 -5.62 23.89
CA GLY A 327 13.93 -5.97 25.26
C GLY A 327 12.48 -6.43 25.37
N LYS A 328 11.56 -5.75 24.68
CA LYS A 328 10.15 -6.18 24.60
C LYS A 328 10.01 -7.56 23.99
N TRP A 329 10.71 -7.84 22.89
CA TRP A 329 10.63 -9.13 22.22
C TRP A 329 11.25 -10.26 23.05
N LEU A 330 12.38 -10.01 23.73
CA LEU A 330 12.95 -10.95 24.70
C LEU A 330 11.95 -11.27 25.81
N LYS A 331 11.30 -10.26 26.37
CA LYS A 331 10.28 -10.46 27.39
C LYS A 331 9.11 -11.30 26.89
N TRP A 332 8.56 -10.98 25.72
CA TRP A 332 7.37 -11.64 25.20
C TRP A 332 7.64 -13.04 24.65
N PHE A 333 8.80 -13.29 24.06
CA PHE A 333 9.10 -14.56 23.39
C PHE A 333 10.09 -15.44 24.14
N ASP A 334 11.07 -14.89 24.86
CA ASP A 334 12.13 -15.68 25.50
C ASP A 334 11.84 -15.95 26.97
N GLU A 335 11.45 -14.92 27.72
CA GLU A 335 11.26 -14.99 29.17
C GLU A 335 9.94 -15.69 29.57
N GLU A 336 8.94 -15.69 28.68
CA GLU A 336 7.67 -16.40 28.92
C GLU A 336 7.85 -17.92 29.05
N ASP A 337 7.15 -18.52 30.01
CA ASP A 337 7.28 -19.95 30.37
C ASP A 337 6.50 -20.86 29.41
N TYR A 338 7.17 -21.22 28.30
CA TYR A 338 6.69 -22.21 27.33
C TYR A 338 7.86 -22.91 26.62
N THR A 339 7.60 -24.11 26.11
CA THR A 339 8.61 -24.96 25.48
C THR A 339 8.23 -25.34 24.06
N ILE A 340 9.19 -25.27 23.13
CA ILE A 340 9.02 -25.77 21.76
C ILE A 340 9.72 -27.11 21.61
N THR A 341 8.96 -28.14 21.28
CA THR A 341 9.49 -29.51 21.10
C THR A 341 9.72 -29.87 19.63
N LYS A 342 9.03 -29.19 18.72
CA LYS A 342 9.12 -29.41 17.28
C LYS A 342 8.70 -28.15 16.52
N LEU A 343 9.35 -27.86 15.39
CA LEU A 343 8.91 -26.80 14.48
C LEU A 343 7.67 -27.23 13.68
N PRO A 344 6.74 -26.30 13.39
CA PRO A 344 5.58 -26.55 12.55
C PRO A 344 6.00 -26.85 11.11
N SER A 345 5.20 -27.69 10.44
CA SER A 345 5.39 -28.04 9.03
C SER A 345 5.19 -26.84 8.11
N TYR A 346 5.91 -26.82 6.98
CA TYR A 346 5.68 -25.88 5.87
C TYR A 346 4.55 -26.33 4.92
N GLN A 347 3.91 -27.49 5.18
CA GLN A 347 2.72 -27.90 4.43
C GLN A 347 1.63 -26.84 4.51
N LEU A 348 1.03 -26.50 3.36
CA LEU A 348 0.06 -25.41 3.22
C LEU A 348 -1.05 -25.42 4.28
N LYS A 349 -1.61 -26.60 4.60
CA LYS A 349 -2.66 -26.74 5.62
C LYS A 349 -2.26 -26.16 6.99
N VAL A 350 -0.99 -26.30 7.36
CA VAL A 350 -0.43 -25.79 8.63
C VAL A 350 0.10 -24.36 8.43
N ALA A 351 0.97 -24.16 7.44
CA ALA A 351 1.75 -22.94 7.28
C ALA A 351 0.91 -21.68 6.97
N SER A 352 -0.24 -21.84 6.31
CA SER A 352 -1.15 -20.73 6.00
C SER A 352 -2.15 -20.43 7.11
N ASN A 353 -2.17 -21.21 8.20
CA ASN A 353 -3.00 -20.97 9.37
C ASN A 353 -2.11 -20.62 10.58
N PRO A 354 -2.01 -19.34 10.95
CA PRO A 354 -1.11 -18.90 12.03
C PRO A 354 -1.49 -19.44 13.40
N ILE A 355 -2.79 -19.69 13.61
CA ILE A 355 -3.29 -20.25 14.86
C ILE A 355 -2.83 -21.69 15.04
N MET A 356 -2.63 -22.43 13.93
CA MET A 356 -2.01 -23.76 13.94
C MET A 356 -0.48 -23.70 13.98
N ALA A 357 0.13 -22.96 13.06
CA ALA A 357 1.59 -22.94 12.89
C ALA A 357 2.30 -22.46 14.17
N PHE A 358 1.75 -21.44 14.83
CA PHE A 358 2.34 -20.83 16.01
C PHE A 358 1.55 -21.13 17.28
N ALA A 359 0.82 -22.24 17.31
CA ALA A 359 -0.02 -22.66 18.45
C ALA A 359 0.75 -22.83 19.77
N ASP A 360 2.06 -23.04 19.70
CA ASP A 360 2.93 -23.22 20.86
C ASP A 360 3.51 -21.89 21.38
N ILE A 361 3.41 -20.80 20.61
CA ILE A 361 3.74 -19.45 21.12
C ILE A 361 2.52 -18.92 21.89
N PRO A 362 2.71 -18.41 23.13
CA PRO A 362 1.64 -17.79 23.91
C PRO A 362 0.86 -16.73 23.12
N VAL A 363 -0.46 -16.72 23.27
CA VAL A 363 -1.35 -15.78 22.59
C VAL A 363 -1.02 -14.34 22.98
N ASN A 364 -0.82 -14.08 24.27
CA ASN A 364 -0.49 -12.74 24.73
C ASN A 364 0.85 -12.22 24.17
N SER A 365 1.84 -13.08 23.96
CA SER A 365 3.12 -12.70 23.35
C SER A 365 2.95 -12.26 21.91
N ARG A 366 2.24 -13.07 21.12
CA ARG A 366 1.92 -12.76 19.72
C ARG A 366 1.10 -11.48 19.61
N TYR A 367 0.08 -11.34 20.45
CA TYR A 367 -0.77 -10.15 20.42
C TYR A 367 -0.01 -8.87 20.79
N ARG A 368 0.80 -8.90 21.85
CA ARG A 368 1.63 -7.74 22.24
C ARG A 368 2.62 -7.35 21.15
N PHE A 369 3.21 -8.34 20.46
CA PHE A 369 4.07 -8.08 19.30
C PHE A 369 3.32 -7.32 18.20
N MET A 370 2.13 -7.78 17.82
CA MET A 370 1.34 -7.09 16.78
C MET A 370 0.84 -5.71 17.24
N LEU A 371 0.50 -5.56 18.51
CA LEU A 371 0.05 -4.27 19.08
C LEU A 371 1.17 -3.24 19.19
N ASP A 372 2.43 -3.66 19.39
CA ASP A 372 3.57 -2.75 19.54
C ASP A 372 3.66 -1.77 18.36
N GLU A 373 3.38 -2.26 17.14
CA GLU A 373 3.18 -1.46 15.94
C GLU A 373 1.92 -1.91 15.18
N ALA A 374 0.76 -1.74 15.82
CA ALA A 374 -0.52 -2.08 15.20
C ALA A 374 -0.75 -1.31 13.89
N GLN A 375 -0.29 -0.06 13.79
CA GLN A 375 -0.33 0.71 12.54
C GLN A 375 0.45 -0.01 11.43
N ASN A 376 1.66 -0.49 11.67
CA ASN A 376 2.45 -1.21 10.66
C ASN A 376 1.75 -2.51 10.23
N THR A 377 1.21 -3.24 11.20
CA THR A 377 0.43 -4.45 10.94
C THR A 377 -0.77 -4.13 10.04
N ILE A 378 -1.61 -3.15 10.39
CA ILE A 378 -2.78 -2.79 9.55
C ILE A 378 -2.36 -2.17 8.21
N MET A 379 -1.30 -1.36 8.18
CA MET A 379 -0.75 -0.83 6.92
C MET A 379 -0.35 -1.95 5.99
N ALA A 380 0.22 -3.06 6.47
CA ALA A 380 0.53 -4.20 5.62
C ALA A 380 -0.72 -4.81 4.97
N PHE A 381 -1.89 -4.67 5.58
CA PHE A 381 -3.16 -5.15 5.00
C PHE A 381 -3.61 -4.26 3.84
N ILE A 382 -3.29 -2.98 3.93
CA ILE A 382 -3.69 -1.93 2.99
C ILE A 382 -2.67 -1.77 1.84
N LYS A 383 -1.40 -1.61 2.19
CA LYS A 383 -0.25 -1.39 1.30
C LYS A 383 0.48 -2.67 0.90
N GLY A 384 -0.03 -3.86 1.27
CA GLY A 384 0.67 -5.16 1.32
C GLY A 384 1.38 -5.62 0.04
N PRO A 385 1.19 -6.84 -0.48
CA PRO A 385 1.80 -7.24 -1.75
C PRO A 385 1.27 -6.44 -2.97
N VAL A 386 0.53 -5.35 -2.73
CA VAL A 386 -0.10 -4.50 -3.72
C VAL A 386 0.04 -3.03 -3.29
N CYS A 387 0.40 -2.15 -4.20
CA CYS A 387 0.31 -0.68 -4.01
C CYS A 387 -1.04 -0.11 -4.45
N ARG A 388 -1.77 -0.87 -5.26
CA ARG A 388 -3.14 -0.60 -5.72
C ARG A 388 -4.03 -1.79 -5.36
N GLY A 389 -5.15 -1.55 -4.68
CA GLY A 389 -5.82 -2.60 -3.91
C GLY A 389 -7.35 -2.60 -3.94
N GLN A 390 -8.01 -2.18 -5.03
CA GLN A 390 -9.49 -2.07 -5.06
C GLN A 390 -10.23 -3.33 -4.56
N LEU A 391 -9.75 -4.54 -4.89
CA LEU A 391 -10.35 -5.79 -4.40
C LEU A 391 -10.18 -6.00 -2.89
N ALA A 392 -9.12 -5.53 -2.26
CA ALA A 392 -8.94 -5.62 -0.81
C ALA A 392 -9.61 -4.45 -0.07
N LEU A 393 -9.80 -3.31 -0.75
CA LEU A 393 -10.30 -2.08 -0.15
C LEU A 393 -11.81 -1.87 -0.32
N ASN A 394 -12.46 -2.45 -1.33
CA ASN A 394 -13.92 -2.29 -1.48
C ASN A 394 -14.77 -3.04 -0.41
N VAL A 395 -14.11 -3.65 0.58
CA VAL A 395 -14.70 -4.24 1.79
C VAL A 395 -14.71 -3.30 2.99
N ILE A 396 -14.21 -2.07 2.90
CA ILE A 396 -14.12 -1.16 4.05
C ILE A 396 -14.77 0.19 3.73
N ASN A 397 -15.27 0.86 4.76
CA ASN A 397 -15.78 2.22 4.62
C ASN A 397 -14.60 3.19 4.43
N ASP A 398 -14.86 4.32 3.79
CA ASP A 398 -13.83 5.33 3.50
C ASP A 398 -13.28 6.01 4.76
N HIS A 399 -14.02 5.97 5.87
CA HIS A 399 -13.56 6.46 7.16
C HIS A 399 -14.11 5.61 8.32
N PHE A 400 -13.22 5.04 9.12
CA PHE A 400 -13.58 4.33 10.35
C PHE A 400 -12.44 4.31 11.37
N TRP A 401 -12.82 4.16 12.64
CA TRP A 401 -11.88 4.04 13.75
C TRP A 401 -11.68 2.58 14.13
N VAL A 402 -10.45 2.24 14.48
CA VAL A 402 -10.05 0.92 14.96
C VAL A 402 -9.54 1.04 16.39
N PHE A 403 -10.08 0.19 17.24
CA PHE A 403 -9.66 -0.05 18.61
C PHE A 403 -9.22 -1.51 18.76
N PHE A 404 -8.48 -1.82 19.81
CA PHE A 404 -7.99 -3.18 20.07
C PHE A 404 -8.52 -3.71 21.40
N ALA A 405 -8.74 -5.02 21.48
CA ALA A 405 -9.04 -5.65 22.77
C ALA A 405 -7.80 -5.59 23.70
N ASN A 406 -8.03 -5.40 24.99
CA ASN A 406 -6.97 -5.28 25.98
C ASN A 406 -6.25 -6.64 26.18
N PRO A 407 -4.94 -6.74 25.89
CA PRO A 407 -4.21 -7.99 26.01
C PRO A 407 -4.13 -8.46 27.47
N GLY A 408 -4.42 -9.74 27.71
CA GLY A 408 -4.35 -10.36 29.03
C GLY A 408 -5.61 -10.29 29.89
N GLN A 409 -6.73 -9.76 29.37
CA GLN A 409 -8.03 -9.84 30.04
C GLN A 409 -8.50 -11.29 30.21
N VAL A 410 -8.34 -12.12 29.18
CA VAL A 410 -8.58 -13.56 29.25
C VAL A 410 -7.28 -14.26 29.64
N ASP A 411 -7.36 -15.20 30.58
CA ASP A 411 -6.21 -16.05 30.95
C ASP A 411 -5.59 -16.69 29.70
N ASN A 412 -4.27 -16.60 29.59
CA ASN A 412 -3.54 -17.01 28.40
C ASN A 412 -3.73 -18.50 28.08
N LYS A 413 -3.87 -19.38 29.07
CA LYS A 413 -4.11 -20.81 28.84
C LYS A 413 -5.53 -21.04 28.33
N ILE A 414 -6.51 -20.34 28.89
CA ILE A 414 -7.90 -20.39 28.41
C ILE A 414 -7.97 -19.93 26.95
N ALA A 415 -7.40 -18.76 26.63
CA ALA A 415 -7.37 -18.23 25.27
C ALA A 415 -6.65 -19.20 24.31
N THR A 416 -5.47 -19.70 24.68
CA THR A 416 -4.69 -20.64 23.85
C THR A 416 -5.47 -21.93 23.59
N ASN A 417 -6.10 -22.51 24.61
CA ASN A 417 -6.89 -23.73 24.47
C ASN A 417 -8.11 -23.53 23.57
N PHE A 418 -8.82 -22.41 23.72
CA PHE A 418 -9.95 -22.07 22.86
C PHE A 418 -9.51 -21.93 21.41
N LEU A 419 -8.49 -21.11 21.12
CA LEU A 419 -8.00 -20.90 19.75
C LEU A 419 -7.48 -22.20 19.13
N ARG A 420 -6.75 -23.02 19.89
CA ARG A 420 -6.28 -24.33 19.44
C ARG A 420 -7.45 -25.27 19.09
N SER A 421 -8.52 -25.26 19.87
CA SER A 421 -9.73 -26.06 19.58
C SER A 421 -10.46 -25.60 18.31
N GLN A 422 -10.34 -24.32 17.96
CA GLN A 422 -10.99 -23.71 16.80
C GLN A 422 -10.09 -23.56 15.57
N ALA A 423 -8.82 -23.95 15.65
CA ALA A 423 -7.86 -23.69 14.59
C ALA A 423 -8.29 -24.28 13.23
N GLU A 424 -8.88 -25.49 13.20
CA GLU A 424 -9.43 -26.13 11.99
C GLU A 424 -10.68 -25.42 11.44
N ASN A 425 -11.35 -24.57 12.22
CA ASN A 425 -12.46 -23.74 11.76
C ASN A 425 -11.98 -22.36 11.27
N MET A 426 -10.77 -21.94 11.66
CA MET A 426 -10.13 -20.69 11.22
C MET A 426 -9.31 -20.87 9.93
N LYS A 427 -9.80 -21.66 8.99
CA LYS A 427 -9.13 -21.85 7.70
C LYS A 427 -9.19 -20.58 6.87
N LEU A 428 -8.07 -20.23 6.25
CA LEU A 428 -7.95 -19.08 5.36
C LEU A 428 -7.80 -19.53 3.90
N PRO A 429 -8.23 -18.71 2.92
CA PRO A 429 -8.12 -19.01 1.49
C PRO A 429 -6.69 -19.34 1.03
N GLY A 430 -5.67 -18.79 1.71
CA GLY A 430 -4.26 -19.14 1.49
C GLY A 430 -3.89 -20.62 1.73
N GLN A 431 -4.79 -21.43 2.29
CA GLN A 431 -4.65 -22.90 2.31
C GLN A 431 -4.76 -23.54 0.93
N LEU A 432 -5.40 -22.85 -0.01
CA LEU A 432 -5.51 -23.28 -1.39
C LEU A 432 -4.28 -22.85 -2.20
N ASP A 433 -4.00 -23.62 -3.25
CA ASP A 433 -3.03 -23.25 -4.28
C ASP A 433 -3.51 -21.99 -5.02
N SER A 434 -2.62 -21.29 -5.72
CA SER A 434 -2.93 -20.07 -6.48
C SER A 434 -3.87 -20.29 -7.66
N ASN A 435 -4.23 -21.54 -7.96
CA ASN A 435 -5.26 -21.95 -8.90
C ASN A 435 -6.44 -22.56 -8.14
N THR A 436 -7.52 -21.80 -7.93
CA THR A 436 -8.70 -22.28 -7.19
C THR A 436 -9.99 -22.19 -7.98
N THR A 437 -10.92 -23.10 -7.69
CA THR A 437 -12.32 -23.02 -8.14
C THR A 437 -13.15 -22.29 -7.07
N PRO A 438 -13.82 -21.15 -7.38
CA PRO A 438 -14.36 -20.26 -6.35
C PRO A 438 -15.53 -20.83 -5.55
N LEU A 439 -16.52 -21.42 -6.22
CA LEU A 439 -17.85 -21.69 -5.63
C LEU A 439 -17.85 -22.82 -4.59
N PHE A 440 -17.16 -23.93 -4.84
CA PHE A 440 -17.13 -25.05 -3.89
C PHE A 440 -16.32 -24.74 -2.63
N ASN A 441 -15.19 -24.05 -2.80
CA ASN A 441 -14.31 -23.70 -1.69
C ASN A 441 -14.92 -22.63 -0.77
N TRP A 442 -15.66 -21.66 -1.33
CA TRP A 442 -16.36 -20.64 -0.54
C TRP A 442 -17.34 -21.24 0.48
N ILE A 443 -18.11 -22.26 0.08
CA ILE A 443 -19.06 -22.92 0.98
C ILE A 443 -18.35 -23.56 2.19
N GLU A 444 -17.19 -24.18 1.96
CA GLU A 444 -16.39 -24.77 3.04
C GLU A 444 -15.89 -23.69 4.01
N PHE A 445 -15.28 -22.62 3.50
CA PHE A 445 -14.75 -21.54 4.32
C PHE A 445 -15.84 -20.78 5.09
N SER A 446 -16.95 -20.46 4.43
CA SER A 446 -18.09 -19.79 5.06
C SER A 446 -18.70 -20.64 6.19
N LYS A 447 -18.81 -21.96 5.99
CA LYS A 447 -19.26 -22.89 7.02
C LYS A 447 -18.28 -22.99 8.20
N ALA A 448 -16.98 -23.07 7.91
CA ALA A 448 -15.95 -23.10 8.95
C ALA A 448 -15.96 -21.82 9.80
N GLN A 449 -16.06 -20.65 9.15
CA GLN A 449 -16.20 -19.36 9.83
C GLN A 449 -17.47 -19.29 10.67
N SER A 450 -18.60 -19.78 10.16
CA SER A 450 -19.87 -19.83 10.91
C SER A 450 -19.77 -20.67 12.19
N ILE A 451 -19.13 -21.84 12.12
CA ILE A 451 -18.86 -22.69 13.29
C ILE A 451 -17.97 -21.94 14.29
N TYR A 452 -16.88 -21.33 13.82
CA TYR A 452 -16.00 -20.55 14.68
C TYR A 452 -16.74 -19.41 15.39
N LEU A 453 -17.50 -18.59 14.66
CA LEU A 453 -18.26 -17.47 15.23
C LEU A 453 -19.30 -17.94 16.26
N THR A 454 -19.93 -19.11 16.03
CA THR A 454 -20.83 -19.73 17.00
C THR A 454 -20.10 -20.09 18.29
N GLU A 455 -18.94 -20.76 18.20
CA GLU A 455 -18.16 -21.14 19.37
C GLU A 455 -17.53 -19.93 20.08
N LYS A 456 -17.10 -18.92 19.34
CA LYS A 456 -16.66 -17.62 19.88
C LYS A 456 -17.79 -16.98 20.68
N THR A 457 -19.00 -16.94 20.12
CA THR A 457 -20.16 -16.37 20.80
C THR A 457 -20.57 -17.17 22.04
N ASN A 458 -20.49 -18.50 22.00
CA ASN A 458 -20.71 -19.35 23.17
C ASN A 458 -19.69 -19.07 24.28
N PHE A 459 -18.40 -18.97 23.90
CA PHE A 459 -17.33 -18.60 24.81
C PHE A 459 -17.57 -17.23 25.45
N MET A 460 -17.85 -16.21 24.63
CA MET A 460 -18.12 -14.85 25.08
C MET A 460 -19.35 -14.78 26.00
N ASN A 461 -20.45 -15.46 25.67
CA ASN A 461 -21.65 -15.48 26.52
C ASN A 461 -21.38 -16.09 27.91
N ASN A 462 -20.49 -17.09 27.98
CA ASN A 462 -20.10 -17.70 29.24
C ASN A 462 -19.13 -16.80 30.03
N TYR A 463 -18.18 -16.18 29.34
CA TYR A 463 -17.16 -15.32 29.94
C TYR A 463 -17.75 -14.00 30.47
N PHE A 464 -18.62 -13.36 29.68
CA PHE A 464 -19.26 -12.07 30.02
C PHE A 464 -20.63 -12.23 30.68
N LYS A 465 -20.84 -13.32 31.42
CA LYS A 465 -22.16 -13.64 31.97
C LYS A 465 -22.67 -12.48 32.83
N ASN A 466 -23.91 -12.05 32.60
CA ASN A 466 -24.53 -10.88 33.25
C ASN A 466 -23.80 -9.53 33.00
N GLY A 467 -22.97 -9.43 31.96
CA GLY A 467 -22.19 -8.23 31.65
C GLY A 467 -20.91 -8.07 32.47
N GLU A 468 -20.56 -9.05 33.32
CA GLU A 468 -19.28 -9.08 34.03
C GLU A 468 -18.12 -9.01 33.04
N HIS A 469 -17.12 -8.18 33.31
CA HIS A 469 -15.93 -7.96 32.44
C HIS A 469 -16.20 -7.36 31.05
N LEU A 470 -17.45 -6.95 30.75
CA LEU A 470 -17.79 -6.25 29.51
C LEU A 470 -17.94 -4.74 29.77
N ASP A 471 -16.94 -4.17 30.43
CA ASP A 471 -16.84 -2.73 30.70
C ASP A 471 -15.85 -2.06 29.73
N ILE A 472 -15.57 -0.77 29.93
CA ILE A 472 -14.68 -0.01 29.06
C ILE A 472 -13.23 -0.53 29.10
N ASP A 473 -12.84 -1.29 30.14
CA ASP A 473 -11.47 -1.81 30.31
C ASP A 473 -11.11 -2.95 29.36
N ILE A 474 -12.12 -3.49 28.65
CA ILE A 474 -11.92 -4.47 27.59
C ILE A 474 -11.20 -3.89 26.37
N VAL A 475 -11.21 -2.56 26.19
CA VAL A 475 -10.47 -1.90 25.10
C VAL A 475 -9.07 -1.52 25.60
N TRP A 476 -8.06 -1.79 24.80
CA TRP A 476 -6.68 -1.45 25.08
C TRP A 476 -6.47 0.07 25.01
N ASP A 477 -5.81 0.62 26.02
CA ASP A 477 -5.53 2.05 26.20
C ASP A 477 -4.06 2.41 25.94
N GLY A 478 -3.29 1.50 25.34
CA GLY A 478 -1.84 1.66 25.15
C GLY A 478 -1.01 1.01 26.26
N GLY A 479 -1.63 0.52 27.34
CA GLY A 479 -0.97 -0.23 28.40
C GLY A 479 0.06 0.58 29.20
N ALA A 480 0.90 -0.13 29.96
CA ALA A 480 1.93 0.50 30.79
C ALA A 480 2.97 1.27 29.95
N GLU A 481 3.16 0.86 28.71
CA GLU A 481 4.07 1.47 27.75
C GLU A 481 3.53 2.76 27.11
N LYS A 482 2.26 3.11 27.35
CA LYS A 482 1.58 4.27 26.73
C LYS A 482 1.71 4.29 25.22
N ASN A 483 1.43 3.15 24.58
CA ASN A 483 1.64 3.00 23.14
C ASN A 483 0.58 3.78 22.32
N PRO A 484 0.99 4.70 21.42
CA PRO A 484 0.06 5.48 20.60
C PRO A 484 -0.70 4.65 19.54
N ASN A 485 -0.32 3.39 19.33
CA ASN A 485 -1.06 2.44 18.48
C ASN A 485 -2.39 1.96 19.11
N ALA A 486 -2.78 2.47 20.29
CA ALA A 486 -4.00 2.09 21.00
C ALA A 486 -5.29 2.32 20.20
N ALA A 487 -5.29 3.33 19.34
CA ALA A 487 -6.36 3.58 18.39
C ALA A 487 -5.80 4.08 17.05
N LEU A 488 -6.46 3.69 15.97
CA LEU A 488 -6.06 4.04 14.61
C LEU A 488 -7.27 4.58 13.83
N THR A 489 -6.99 5.42 12.85
CA THR A 489 -7.96 5.86 11.84
C THR A 489 -7.55 5.35 10.48
N ILE A 490 -8.50 4.74 9.77
CA ILE A 490 -8.32 4.27 8.41
C ILE A 490 -9.11 5.21 7.51
N PHE A 491 -8.42 5.77 6.51
CA PHE A 491 -9.04 6.47 5.39
C PHE A 491 -8.85 5.64 4.13
N ARG A 492 -9.92 5.32 3.40
CA ARG A 492 -9.82 4.75 2.06
C ARG A 492 -10.07 5.83 1.03
N HIS A 493 -9.21 5.84 0.02
CA HIS A 493 -9.13 6.78 -1.09
C HIS A 493 -9.44 6.03 -2.38
N PHE A 494 -10.66 5.50 -2.47
CA PHE A 494 -11.14 4.62 -3.56
C PHE A 494 -10.34 3.29 -3.74
N ASP A 495 -9.18 3.32 -4.39
CA ASP A 495 -8.34 2.15 -4.70
C ASP A 495 -6.98 2.10 -3.96
N SER A 496 -6.78 3.07 -3.07
CA SER A 496 -5.69 3.13 -2.09
C SER A 496 -6.25 3.49 -0.69
N ALA A 497 -5.43 3.44 0.35
CA ALA A 497 -5.86 3.85 1.70
C ALA A 497 -4.68 4.26 2.59
N SER A 498 -4.97 4.92 3.70
CA SER A 498 -4.02 5.39 4.70
C SER A 498 -4.43 4.90 6.09
N VAL A 499 -3.44 4.52 6.89
CA VAL A 499 -3.62 4.16 8.31
C VAL A 499 -2.85 5.17 9.13
N THR A 500 -3.53 5.82 10.07
CA THR A 500 -2.93 6.84 10.94
C THR A 500 -3.11 6.45 12.40
N LYS A 501 -2.14 6.79 13.26
CA LYS A 501 -2.29 6.68 14.71
C LYS A 501 -3.23 7.79 15.19
N GLY A 502 -4.13 7.46 16.12
CA GLY A 502 -5.10 8.39 16.67
C GLY A 502 -6.49 8.33 16.02
N LEU A 503 -7.39 9.14 16.57
CA LEU A 503 -8.78 9.28 16.14
C LEU A 503 -8.90 10.56 15.31
N VAL A 504 -8.54 10.46 14.03
CA VAL A 504 -8.46 11.58 13.09
C VAL A 504 -9.82 11.76 12.39
N GLY A 505 -10.22 13.02 12.22
CA GLY A 505 -11.52 13.39 11.65
C GLY A 505 -12.69 13.27 12.63
N ASN A 506 -13.90 13.47 12.12
CA ASN A 506 -15.13 13.37 12.91
C ASN A 506 -15.44 11.93 13.35
N GLN A 507 -16.46 11.75 14.20
CA GLN A 507 -16.92 10.40 14.55
C GLN A 507 -17.46 9.66 13.31
N PRO A 508 -16.91 8.49 12.95
CA PRO A 508 -17.27 7.79 11.72
C PRO A 508 -18.61 7.04 11.82
N LYS A 509 -19.12 6.60 10.66
CA LYS A 509 -20.29 5.72 10.56
C LYS A 509 -20.08 4.41 11.32
N THR A 510 -18.89 3.80 11.19
CA THR A 510 -18.54 2.49 11.77
C THR A 510 -17.24 2.57 12.57
N ALA A 511 -17.07 1.65 13.51
CA ALA A 511 -15.83 1.45 14.25
C ALA A 511 -15.63 -0.04 14.54
N TRP A 512 -14.37 -0.48 14.62
CA TRP A 512 -14.02 -1.88 14.86
C TRP A 512 -13.31 -2.04 16.20
N VAL A 513 -13.58 -3.15 16.89
CA VAL A 513 -12.77 -3.62 18.02
C VAL A 513 -12.10 -4.92 17.61
N ILE A 514 -10.77 -4.88 17.43
CA ILE A 514 -9.99 -5.99 16.89
C ILE A 514 -9.30 -6.74 18.04
N ASP A 515 -9.67 -8.01 18.23
CA ASP A 515 -8.95 -8.93 19.10
C ASP A 515 -7.78 -9.62 18.40
N TYR A 516 -6.95 -10.34 19.16
CA TYR A 516 -5.80 -11.08 18.62
C TYR A 516 -6.14 -11.98 17.43
N SER A 517 -7.20 -12.79 17.57
CA SER A 517 -7.54 -13.79 16.56
C SER A 517 -7.97 -13.14 15.25
N LEU A 518 -8.67 -12.01 15.34
CA LEU A 518 -9.09 -11.24 14.19
C LEU A 518 -7.87 -10.55 13.53
N LEU A 519 -7.00 -9.90 14.30
CA LEU A 519 -5.83 -9.21 13.78
C LEU A 519 -4.90 -10.16 13.01
N GLU A 520 -4.59 -11.32 13.60
CA GLU A 520 -3.72 -12.35 13.01
C GLU A 520 -4.33 -12.94 11.73
N ARG A 521 -5.66 -13.14 11.70
CA ARG A 521 -6.35 -13.68 10.52
C ARG A 521 -6.44 -12.68 9.38
N ILE A 522 -6.63 -11.39 9.67
CA ILE A 522 -6.58 -10.35 8.63
C ILE A 522 -5.18 -10.29 8.02
N HIS A 523 -4.12 -10.34 8.85
CA HIS A 523 -2.72 -10.38 8.37
C HIS A 523 -2.46 -11.55 7.42
N TYR A 524 -2.85 -12.77 7.81
CA TYR A 524 -2.62 -13.94 6.94
C TYR A 524 -3.53 -13.98 5.72
N LEU A 525 -4.71 -13.35 5.77
CA LEU A 525 -5.61 -13.25 4.63
C LEU A 525 -5.06 -12.29 3.57
N LEU A 526 -4.64 -11.09 3.98
CA LEU A 526 -4.34 -9.98 3.08
C LEU A 526 -2.84 -9.74 2.85
N VAL A 527 -1.96 -10.34 3.66
CA VAL A 527 -0.51 -10.13 3.58
C VAL A 527 0.24 -11.43 3.33
N ALA A 528 0.34 -12.30 4.33
CA ALA A 528 1.18 -13.50 4.22
C ALA A 528 0.59 -14.53 3.23
N GLY A 529 -0.75 -14.62 3.15
CA GLY A 529 -1.46 -15.54 2.26
C GLY A 529 -1.97 -14.93 0.96
N PHE A 530 -1.97 -13.60 0.83
CA PHE A 530 -2.42 -12.94 -0.39
C PHE A 530 -1.41 -13.10 -1.51
N ASP A 531 -1.90 -13.29 -2.71
CA ASP A 531 -1.07 -13.59 -3.88
C ASP A 531 -1.64 -12.88 -5.09
N ILE A 532 -1.05 -11.73 -5.41
CA ILE A 532 -1.47 -10.89 -6.54
C ILE A 532 -1.26 -11.58 -7.89
N TYR A 533 -0.31 -12.52 -7.96
CA TYR A 533 -0.06 -13.32 -9.16
C TYR A 533 -1.02 -14.51 -9.28
N GLY A 534 -1.88 -14.74 -8.29
CA GLY A 534 -2.86 -15.83 -8.26
C GLY A 534 -4.02 -15.64 -9.23
N ASN A 535 -4.84 -16.68 -9.41
CA ASN A 535 -5.99 -16.63 -10.29
C ASN A 535 -7.18 -15.86 -9.68
N PHE A 536 -8.19 -15.57 -10.50
CA PHE A 536 -9.42 -14.88 -10.09
C PHE A 536 -10.09 -15.52 -8.87
N GLY A 537 -10.11 -16.86 -8.80
CA GLY A 537 -10.73 -17.57 -7.69
C GLY A 537 -10.08 -17.29 -6.34
N HIS A 538 -8.74 -17.21 -6.29
CA HIS A 538 -8.01 -16.85 -5.08
C HIS A 538 -8.37 -15.43 -4.63
N GLN A 539 -8.37 -14.48 -5.56
CA GLN A 539 -8.68 -13.08 -5.28
C GLN A 539 -10.14 -12.91 -4.80
N LEU A 540 -11.10 -13.58 -5.46
CA LEU A 540 -12.51 -13.52 -5.10
C LEU A 540 -12.81 -14.13 -3.73
N ILE A 541 -12.29 -15.33 -3.42
CA ILE A 541 -12.52 -15.95 -2.11
C ILE A 541 -11.91 -15.08 -1.01
N THR A 542 -10.72 -14.51 -1.23
CA THR A 542 -10.07 -13.60 -0.28
C THR A 542 -10.95 -12.38 0.00
N ARG A 543 -11.45 -11.74 -1.06
CA ARG A 543 -12.40 -10.62 -0.99
C ARG A 543 -13.66 -10.97 -0.18
N MET A 544 -14.28 -12.11 -0.46
CA MET A 544 -15.50 -12.53 0.24
C MET A 544 -15.22 -12.88 1.71
N TYR A 545 -14.05 -13.46 2.01
CA TYR A 545 -13.68 -13.80 3.38
C TYR A 545 -13.42 -12.55 4.22
N MET A 546 -12.88 -11.49 3.60
CA MET A 546 -12.64 -10.22 4.28
C MET A 546 -13.93 -9.55 4.76
N ASP A 547 -15.06 -9.68 4.05
CA ASP A 547 -16.36 -9.22 4.56
C ASP A 547 -16.70 -9.86 5.92
N LEU A 548 -16.38 -11.16 6.07
CA LEU A 548 -16.66 -11.89 7.31
C LEU A 548 -15.79 -11.37 8.46
N LEU A 549 -14.54 -11.01 8.17
CA LEU A 549 -13.62 -10.45 9.16
C LEU A 549 -13.98 -9.01 9.54
N ARG A 550 -14.41 -8.17 8.57
CA ARG A 550 -14.99 -6.84 8.87
C ARG A 550 -16.14 -6.99 9.85
N ILE A 551 -17.13 -7.82 9.51
CA ILE A 551 -18.33 -8.00 10.32
C ILE A 551 -17.94 -8.48 11.73
N GLU A 552 -16.93 -9.35 11.85
CA GLU A 552 -16.40 -9.78 13.15
C GLU A 552 -15.86 -8.57 13.97
N GLY A 553 -15.09 -7.66 13.36
CA GLY A 553 -14.58 -6.46 14.04
C GLY A 553 -15.68 -5.45 14.41
N GLU A 554 -16.66 -5.25 13.54
CA GLU A 554 -17.84 -4.44 13.78
C GLU A 554 -18.72 -5.01 14.89
N THR A 555 -18.97 -6.31 14.88
CA THR A 555 -19.81 -6.97 15.89
C THR A 555 -19.13 -6.99 17.27
N ASN A 556 -17.80 -7.05 17.33
CA ASN A 556 -17.06 -6.83 18.58
C ASN A 556 -17.31 -5.42 19.16
N PHE A 557 -17.33 -4.37 18.33
CA PHE A 557 -17.73 -3.02 18.78
C PHE A 557 -19.19 -2.99 19.24
N ILE A 558 -20.10 -3.57 18.45
CA ILE A 558 -21.54 -3.63 18.76
C ILE A 558 -21.79 -4.37 20.09
N ALA A 559 -20.96 -5.35 20.46
CA ALA A 559 -21.09 -6.07 21.73
C ALA A 559 -20.99 -5.15 22.95
N LEU A 560 -20.25 -4.03 22.86
CA LEU A 560 -20.10 -3.05 23.93
C LEU A 560 -21.36 -2.20 24.15
N LEU A 561 -22.23 -2.07 23.13
CA LEU A 561 -23.45 -1.28 23.22
C LEU A 561 -24.53 -1.96 24.09
N PRO A 562 -25.51 -1.19 24.60
CA PRO A 562 -26.68 -1.74 25.27
C PRO A 562 -27.37 -2.77 24.38
N LYS A 563 -27.67 -3.93 24.95
CA LYS A 563 -28.22 -5.09 24.25
C LYS A 563 -29.40 -4.76 23.34
N GLU A 564 -30.31 -3.91 23.80
CA GLU A 564 -31.52 -3.51 23.05
C GLU A 564 -31.21 -2.65 21.81
N SER A 565 -30.08 -1.93 21.81
CA SER A 565 -29.69 -1.03 20.71
C SER A 565 -28.91 -1.73 19.59
N ARG A 566 -28.27 -2.87 19.89
CA ARG A 566 -27.29 -3.55 19.02
C ARG A 566 -27.82 -3.85 17.62
N HIS A 567 -29.00 -4.46 17.55
CA HIS A 567 -29.59 -4.86 16.27
C HIS A 567 -29.91 -3.64 15.39
N LYS A 568 -30.53 -2.62 15.98
CA LYS A 568 -30.88 -1.38 15.26
C LYS A 568 -29.65 -0.68 14.70
N ILE A 569 -28.59 -0.56 15.51
CA ILE A 569 -27.35 0.12 15.10
C ILE A 569 -26.64 -0.68 14.02
N LEU A 570 -26.44 -1.99 14.21
CA LEU A 570 -25.81 -2.84 13.20
C LEU A 570 -26.60 -2.81 11.87
N SER A 571 -27.93 -2.92 11.91
CA SER A 571 -28.77 -2.85 10.70
C SER A 571 -28.65 -1.52 9.97
N SER A 572 -28.45 -0.39 10.68
CA SER A 572 -28.23 0.92 10.03
C SER A 572 -26.90 1.03 9.27
N TRP A 573 -25.94 0.14 9.53
CA TRP A 573 -24.68 0.10 8.77
C TRP A 573 -24.82 -0.61 7.43
N TYR A 574 -25.93 -1.34 7.26
CA TYR A 574 -26.20 -2.31 6.22
C TYR A 574 -27.58 -2.06 5.58
N GLU A 575 -27.92 -0.80 5.34
CA GLU A 575 -29.17 -0.42 4.69
C GLU A 575 -29.22 -0.92 3.24
N GLY A 576 -30.38 -1.43 2.79
CA GLY A 576 -30.58 -1.89 1.41
C GLY A 576 -29.92 -3.24 1.06
N GLN A 577 -29.40 -3.98 2.05
CA GLN A 577 -28.73 -5.26 1.82
C GLN A 577 -29.63 -6.39 1.32
N SER A 578 -29.02 -7.37 0.66
CA SER A 578 -29.72 -8.59 0.25
C SER A 578 -30.27 -9.36 1.46
N ILE A 579 -31.36 -10.09 1.23
CA ILE A 579 -31.98 -10.95 2.24
C ILE A 579 -30.99 -12.04 2.66
N GLU A 580 -30.19 -12.55 1.72
CA GLU A 580 -29.16 -13.56 1.97
C GLU A 580 -28.05 -13.06 2.90
N PHE A 581 -27.62 -11.80 2.73
CA PHE A 581 -26.63 -11.18 3.62
C PHE A 581 -27.22 -10.91 5.01
N THR A 582 -28.47 -10.42 5.06
CA THR A 582 -29.22 -10.25 6.30
C THR A 582 -29.44 -11.58 7.03
N ASP A 583 -29.74 -12.64 6.28
CA ASP A 583 -29.88 -14.01 6.77
C ASP A 583 -28.53 -14.55 7.27
N TYR A 584 -27.40 -14.26 6.60
CA TYR A 584 -26.08 -14.62 7.09
C TYR A 584 -25.75 -13.97 8.44
N LEU A 585 -26.04 -12.67 8.57
CA LEU A 585 -25.88 -11.92 9.83
C LEU A 585 -26.78 -12.43 10.96
N THR A 586 -27.94 -13.00 10.65
CA THR A 586 -28.99 -13.32 11.64
C THR A 586 -29.22 -14.82 11.90
N ARG A 587 -28.89 -15.73 10.97
CA ARG A 587 -29.24 -17.18 11.06
C ARG A 587 -28.13 -18.08 11.57
N ASN A 588 -26.86 -17.71 11.41
CA ASN A 588 -25.77 -18.68 11.50
C ASN A 588 -25.08 -18.78 12.88
N ALA A 589 -25.27 -17.81 13.77
CA ALA A 589 -24.85 -17.89 15.16
C ALA A 589 -25.94 -17.29 16.06
N LYS A 590 -26.17 -17.86 17.25
CA LYS A 590 -27.00 -17.18 18.25
C LYS A 590 -26.34 -15.83 18.56
N PRO A 591 -27.07 -14.70 18.54
CA PRO A 591 -26.48 -13.41 18.81
C PRO A 591 -25.88 -13.38 20.22
N PHE A 592 -24.81 -12.61 20.40
CA PHE A 592 -24.25 -12.32 21.71
C PHE A 592 -25.31 -11.62 22.58
N ASN A 593 -25.60 -12.18 23.76
CA ASN A 593 -26.84 -11.89 24.49
C ASN A 593 -26.63 -11.37 25.92
N GLN A 594 -25.39 -11.07 26.30
CA GLN A 594 -25.09 -10.48 27.62
C GLN A 594 -25.31 -8.97 27.60
N GLU A 595 -25.65 -8.39 28.75
CA GLU A 595 -25.74 -6.93 28.93
C GLU A 595 -24.35 -6.30 28.81
N SER A 596 -24.31 -5.01 28.44
CA SER A 596 -23.07 -4.23 28.56
C SER A 596 -22.81 -3.88 30.01
N GLY A 597 -21.56 -3.97 30.45
CA GLY A 597 -21.10 -3.46 31.74
C GLY A 597 -20.81 -1.95 31.73
N ILE A 598 -20.90 -1.30 30.56
CA ILE A 598 -20.72 0.15 30.41
C ILE A 598 -22.02 0.87 30.79
N GLU A 599 -21.91 1.91 31.62
CA GLU A 599 -23.04 2.79 31.96
C GLU A 599 -23.28 3.82 30.85
N TYR A 600 -24.49 3.85 30.30
CA TYR A 600 -24.93 4.82 29.29
C TYR A 600 -25.92 5.83 29.89
N ARG A 601 -25.77 7.10 29.53
CA ARG A 601 -26.52 8.25 30.06
C ARG A 601 -27.29 9.00 28.98
N THR A 602 -27.13 8.63 27.71
CA THR A 602 -27.79 9.27 26.56
C THR A 602 -28.72 8.32 25.83
N ASN A 603 -29.57 8.87 24.94
CA ASN A 603 -30.39 8.09 24.02
C ASN A 603 -29.65 7.74 22.71
N ASP A 604 -28.37 8.13 22.60
CA ASP A 604 -27.49 7.80 21.47
C ASP A 604 -26.27 7.02 21.97
N PRO A 605 -26.44 5.73 22.28
CA PRO A 605 -25.38 4.93 22.88
C PRO A 605 -24.18 4.74 21.95
N LYS A 606 -24.33 4.90 20.62
CA LYS A 606 -23.21 4.80 19.68
C LYS A 606 -22.26 5.99 19.88
N THR A 607 -22.80 7.20 19.80
CA THR A 607 -22.01 8.42 19.99
C THR A 607 -21.43 8.51 21.39
N GLU A 608 -22.17 8.09 22.41
CA GLU A 608 -21.66 8.01 23.78
C GLU A 608 -20.52 7.00 23.90
N LEU A 609 -20.63 5.80 23.33
CA LEU A 609 -19.54 4.82 23.33
C LEU A 609 -18.28 5.35 22.63
N LEU A 610 -18.42 5.95 21.45
CA LEU A 610 -17.28 6.54 20.73
C LEU A 610 -16.60 7.66 21.54
N THR A 611 -17.38 8.45 22.28
CA THR A 611 -16.85 9.48 23.18
C THR A 611 -16.09 8.84 24.35
N LEU A 612 -16.66 7.83 25.01
CA LEU A 612 -15.99 7.10 26.10
C LEU A 612 -14.69 6.43 25.65
N LEU A 613 -14.70 5.85 24.44
CA LEU A 613 -13.50 5.25 23.85
C LEU A 613 -12.44 6.32 23.53
N THR A 614 -12.86 7.47 23.00
CA THR A 614 -11.99 8.62 22.77
C THR A 614 -11.32 9.06 24.06
N ASP A 615 -12.09 9.28 25.13
CA ASP A 615 -11.57 9.67 26.44
C ASP A 615 -10.57 8.65 27.00
N ARG A 616 -10.84 7.36 26.79
CA ARG A 616 -9.98 6.26 27.24
C ARG A 616 -8.61 6.27 26.57
N VAL A 617 -8.55 6.46 25.25
CA VAL A 617 -7.28 6.36 24.51
C VAL A 617 -6.54 7.70 24.41
N SER A 618 -7.23 8.84 24.54
CA SER A 618 -6.66 10.19 24.42
C SER A 618 -5.34 10.42 25.18
N PRO A 619 -5.11 9.87 26.38
CA PRO A 619 -3.85 10.07 27.11
C PRO A 619 -2.58 9.54 26.42
N VAL A 620 -2.71 8.65 25.42
CA VAL A 620 -1.58 8.04 24.71
C VAL A 620 -1.52 8.42 23.22
N LEU A 621 -2.54 9.10 22.69
CA LEU A 621 -2.60 9.44 21.27
C LEU A 621 -1.71 10.64 20.92
N ASP A 622 -1.14 10.58 19.72
CA ASP A 622 -0.45 11.70 19.08
C ASP A 622 -1.47 12.68 18.47
N LYS A 623 -1.16 13.98 18.54
CA LYS A 623 -1.96 15.08 18.02
C LYS A 623 -1.46 15.60 16.67
N ARG A 624 -0.45 14.96 16.05
CA ARG A 624 0.21 15.46 14.81
C ARG A 624 -0.72 15.84 13.66
N TYR A 625 -1.89 15.20 13.53
CA TYR A 625 -2.85 15.48 12.45
C TYR A 625 -3.91 16.54 12.84
N GLU A 626 -3.96 16.94 14.11
CA GLU A 626 -4.78 18.07 14.54
C GLU A 626 -4.25 19.37 13.91
N LEU A 627 -5.14 20.31 13.62
CA LEU A 627 -4.79 21.64 13.12
C LEU A 627 -4.30 22.52 14.26
N THR A 628 -3.18 22.13 14.87
CA THR A 628 -2.46 22.84 15.92
C THR A 628 -0.97 22.90 15.58
N ASP A 629 -0.24 23.79 16.25
CA ASP A 629 1.21 23.97 16.06
C ASP A 629 1.60 24.33 14.62
N THR A 630 0.70 25.03 13.91
CA THR A 630 0.96 25.54 12.56
C THR A 630 1.56 26.95 12.62
N PRO A 631 2.24 27.42 11.56
CA PRO A 631 2.70 28.80 11.48
C PRO A 631 1.58 29.82 11.19
N LEU A 632 0.34 29.36 11.02
CA LEU A 632 -0.81 30.20 10.71
C LEU A 632 -1.34 30.93 11.95
N LYS A 633 -2.11 32.00 11.74
CA LYS A 633 -2.88 32.65 12.80
C LYS A 633 -3.99 31.74 13.28
N ARG A 634 -4.33 31.87 14.56
CA ARG A 634 -5.42 31.10 15.18
C ARG A 634 -6.77 31.24 14.45
N ASP A 635 -7.09 32.43 13.95
CA ASP A 635 -8.32 32.66 13.19
C ASP A 635 -8.33 31.89 11.86
N SER A 636 -7.18 31.81 11.19
CA SER A 636 -6.96 31.03 9.98
C SER A 636 -7.12 29.53 10.24
N GLU A 637 -6.54 29.03 11.33
CA GLU A 637 -6.69 27.63 11.77
C GLU A 637 -8.17 27.30 12.07
N LEU A 638 -8.88 28.18 12.79
CA LEU A 638 -10.31 28.00 13.09
C LEU A 638 -11.15 27.93 11.82
N MET A 639 -10.87 28.79 10.84
CA MET A 639 -11.60 28.82 9.58
C MET A 639 -11.34 27.57 8.74
N LEU A 640 -10.10 27.09 8.70
CA LEU A 640 -9.76 25.81 8.05
C LEU A 640 -10.44 24.62 8.75
N GLN A 641 -10.53 24.64 10.10
CA GLN A 641 -11.25 23.62 10.85
C GLN A 641 -12.75 23.55 10.49
N GLU A 642 -13.37 24.64 10.03
CA GLU A 642 -14.77 24.62 9.57
C GLU A 642 -14.99 23.69 8.37
N VAL A 643 -13.99 23.46 7.52
CA VAL A 643 -14.11 22.57 6.34
C VAL A 643 -14.53 21.17 6.76
N SER A 644 -14.05 20.69 7.90
CA SER A 644 -14.44 19.37 8.43
C SER A 644 -15.86 19.30 8.97
N SER A 645 -16.61 20.40 9.01
CA SER A 645 -18.04 20.38 9.34
C SER A 645 -18.95 20.18 8.12
N PHE A 646 -18.39 20.22 6.90
CA PHE A 646 -19.18 20.10 5.67
C PHE A 646 -19.59 18.64 5.43
N VAL A 647 -20.82 18.47 4.98
CA VAL A 647 -21.44 17.16 4.69
C VAL A 647 -22.34 17.31 3.47
N GLY A 648 -22.14 16.45 2.46
CA GLY A 648 -22.85 16.54 1.17
C GLY A 648 -22.61 17.87 0.44
N GLY A 649 -23.55 18.27 -0.42
CA GLY A 649 -23.55 19.59 -1.08
C GLY A 649 -22.35 19.79 -2.01
N GLY A 650 -22.16 18.89 -2.99
CA GLY A 650 -21.11 18.97 -4.01
C GLY A 650 -19.74 18.44 -3.61
N ILE A 651 -19.57 17.90 -2.39
CA ILE A 651 -18.33 17.19 -2.01
C ILE A 651 -18.00 16.04 -2.99
N GLU A 652 -18.99 15.43 -3.64
CA GLU A 652 -18.80 14.32 -4.60
C GLU A 652 -17.91 14.69 -5.80
N TYR A 653 -17.79 15.98 -6.15
CA TYR A 653 -16.95 16.47 -7.22
C TYR A 653 -15.46 16.57 -6.84
N PHE A 654 -15.14 16.55 -5.54
CA PHE A 654 -13.77 16.58 -5.07
C PHE A 654 -13.11 15.20 -5.22
N PRO A 655 -11.83 15.13 -5.64
CA PRO A 655 -11.07 13.89 -5.57
C PRO A 655 -10.75 13.51 -4.12
N GLN A 656 -10.32 12.27 -3.94
CA GLN A 656 -10.13 11.67 -2.61
C GLN A 656 -9.06 12.36 -1.76
N LEU A 657 -7.99 12.85 -2.40
CA LEU A 657 -6.85 13.48 -1.74
C LEU A 657 -6.40 14.75 -2.44
N ILE A 658 -6.46 15.87 -1.73
CA ILE A 658 -5.94 17.17 -2.18
C ILE A 658 -4.84 17.62 -1.22
N THR A 659 -3.65 17.90 -1.75
CA THR A 659 -2.56 18.50 -0.96
C THR A 659 -2.60 20.01 -1.08
N ILE A 660 -2.64 20.71 0.05
CA ILE A 660 -2.78 22.16 0.14
C ILE A 660 -1.52 22.74 0.76
N ASN A 661 -0.77 23.56 0.01
CA ASN A 661 0.33 24.34 0.56
C ASN A 661 -0.11 25.77 0.82
N ILE A 662 -0.03 26.20 2.09
CA ILE A 662 -0.33 27.56 2.52
C ILE A 662 0.96 28.28 2.90
N GLU A 663 1.19 29.44 2.29
CA GLU A 663 2.21 30.39 2.76
C GLU A 663 1.62 31.27 3.87
N ALA A 664 2.10 31.07 5.10
CA ALA A 664 1.76 31.89 6.26
C ALA A 664 2.19 33.35 6.05
N ASP A 665 1.56 34.29 6.75
CA ASP A 665 1.90 35.72 6.66
C ASP A 665 3.36 36.03 7.08
N ASN A 666 4.00 35.11 7.80
CA ASN A 666 5.42 35.19 8.19
C ASN A 666 6.39 34.61 7.11
N GLY A 667 5.86 34.14 5.98
CA GLY A 667 6.59 33.55 4.86
C GLY A 667 6.89 32.05 5.00
N GLN A 668 6.52 31.42 6.13
CA GLN A 668 6.68 29.98 6.31
C GLN A 668 5.64 29.21 5.50
N GLN A 669 6.07 28.10 4.93
CA GLN A 669 5.22 27.22 4.12
C GLN A 669 4.72 26.10 5.01
N HIS A 670 3.43 25.79 4.91
CA HIS A 670 2.81 24.71 5.66
C HIS A 670 1.90 23.88 4.77
N VAL A 671 1.94 22.57 4.95
CA VAL A 671 1.20 21.62 4.11
C VAL A 671 0.08 20.98 4.89
N PHE A 672 -1.08 20.86 4.26
CA PHE A 672 -2.25 20.14 4.74
C PHE A 672 -2.70 19.13 3.69
N THR A 673 -3.43 18.11 4.13
CA THR A 673 -4.14 17.20 3.22
C THR A 673 -5.63 17.30 3.50
N LEU A 674 -6.42 17.58 2.46
CA LEU A 674 -7.87 17.48 2.49
C LEU A 674 -8.26 16.10 1.97
N VAL A 675 -8.93 15.33 2.83
CA VAL A 675 -9.40 13.97 2.57
C VAL A 675 -10.90 14.01 2.33
N HIS A 676 -11.34 13.59 1.15
CA HIS A 676 -12.74 13.33 0.86
C HIS A 676 -13.03 11.86 1.20
N SER A 677 -14.05 11.61 2.02
CA SER A 677 -14.53 10.25 2.34
C SER A 677 -15.92 10.02 1.77
N ASN A 678 -16.02 9.06 0.87
CA ASN A 678 -17.30 8.68 0.26
C ASN A 678 -18.19 7.98 1.29
N ALA A 679 -19.44 8.41 1.37
CA ALA A 679 -20.46 7.73 2.14
C ALA A 679 -21.18 6.68 1.30
N HIS A 680 -21.53 5.59 1.99
CA HIS A 680 -22.25 4.46 1.42
C HIS A 680 -23.38 4.05 2.34
N THR A 681 -24.49 3.58 1.77
CA THR A 681 -25.55 2.90 2.52
C THR A 681 -25.02 1.61 3.14
N ASN A 682 -24.14 0.90 2.42
CA ASN A 682 -23.43 -0.28 2.87
C ASN A 682 -22.22 -0.60 1.96
N ILE A 683 -21.38 -1.56 2.35
CA ILE A 683 -20.14 -1.96 1.63
C ILE A 683 -20.06 -3.47 1.36
N SER A 684 -21.19 -4.11 1.06
CA SER A 684 -21.22 -5.57 0.74
C SER A 684 -21.11 -5.88 -0.75
N SER A 685 -21.26 -4.88 -1.61
CA SER A 685 -21.33 -5.11 -3.06
C SER A 685 -19.97 -5.56 -3.58
N LEU A 686 -19.96 -6.70 -4.29
CA LEU A 686 -18.73 -7.22 -4.91
C LEU A 686 -18.37 -6.49 -6.20
N PHE A 687 -19.37 -5.98 -6.94
CA PHE A 687 -19.19 -5.49 -8.32
C PHE A 687 -19.83 -4.13 -8.62
N SER A 688 -20.71 -3.63 -7.75
CA SER A 688 -21.45 -2.38 -7.97
C SER A 688 -21.43 -1.54 -6.69
N GLU A 689 -20.28 -0.97 -6.36
CA GLU A 689 -20.15 -0.07 -5.21
C GLU A 689 -20.98 1.21 -5.42
N GLU A 690 -21.04 1.70 -6.66
CA GLU A 690 -21.85 2.87 -7.08
C GLU A 690 -23.32 2.77 -6.67
N ASP A 691 -23.94 1.58 -6.76
CA ASP A 691 -25.35 1.37 -6.35
C ASP A 691 -25.59 1.66 -4.86
N SER A 692 -24.53 1.68 -4.05
CA SER A 692 -24.57 1.94 -2.62
C SER A 692 -24.10 3.33 -2.21
N ARG A 693 -23.60 4.15 -3.16
CA ARG A 693 -23.11 5.51 -2.88
C ARG A 693 -24.22 6.40 -2.33
N LYS A 694 -23.81 7.30 -1.42
CA LYS A 694 -24.68 8.27 -0.75
C LYS A 694 -24.02 9.65 -0.72
N PRO A 695 -23.93 10.35 -1.88
CA PRO A 695 -23.21 11.62 -2.00
C PRO A 695 -23.63 12.69 -0.97
N GLU A 696 -24.91 12.71 -0.58
CA GLU A 696 -25.44 13.66 0.40
C GLU A 696 -24.89 13.47 1.82
N ALA A 697 -24.15 12.39 2.06
CA ALA A 697 -23.50 12.09 3.33
C ALA A 697 -21.96 12.06 3.23
N ASP A 698 -21.39 12.43 2.08
CA ASP A 698 -19.94 12.56 1.90
C ASP A 698 -19.38 13.61 2.86
N THR A 699 -18.14 13.43 3.28
CA THR A 699 -17.51 14.30 4.29
C THR A 699 -16.09 14.68 3.89
N LEU A 700 -15.63 15.82 4.41
CA LEU A 700 -14.26 16.27 4.29
C LEU A 700 -13.54 16.19 5.64
N THR A 701 -12.29 15.73 5.64
CA THR A 701 -11.38 15.81 6.79
C THR A 701 -10.12 16.54 6.37
N LEU A 702 -9.83 17.67 7.00
CA LEU A 702 -8.57 18.39 6.79
C LEU A 702 -7.58 17.94 7.87
N VAL A 703 -6.36 17.55 7.46
CA VAL A 703 -5.31 17.13 8.38
C VAL A 703 -4.04 17.96 8.21
N ASN A 704 -3.31 18.12 9.31
CA ASN A 704 -1.98 18.71 9.30
C ASN A 704 -0.96 17.71 8.70
N GLY A 705 -0.24 18.14 7.65
CA GLY A 705 0.77 17.34 6.95
C GLY A 705 0.26 16.47 5.80
N ILE A 706 1.14 15.60 5.30
CA ILE A 706 0.85 14.67 4.20
C ILE A 706 0.16 13.41 4.75
N LEU A 707 -0.95 13.04 4.09
CA LEU A 707 -1.69 11.81 4.34
C LEU A 707 -2.02 11.14 3.01
N GLY A 708 -1.51 9.92 2.83
CA GLY A 708 -1.74 9.12 1.64
C GLY A 708 -0.70 9.33 0.54
N SER A 709 -0.64 8.36 -0.38
CA SER A 709 0.46 8.24 -1.34
C SER A 709 0.16 8.87 -2.70
N TYR A 710 -1.10 9.20 -2.98
CA TYR A 710 -1.63 9.54 -4.30
C TYR A 710 -2.38 10.88 -4.26
N PRO A 711 -1.68 12.02 -4.16
CA PRO A 711 -2.34 13.31 -4.29
C PRO A 711 -2.97 13.42 -5.68
N ALA A 712 -4.28 13.64 -5.74
CA ALA A 712 -4.98 13.84 -6.99
C ALA A 712 -4.84 15.29 -7.48
N THR A 713 -4.71 16.23 -6.54
CA THR A 713 -4.68 17.67 -6.83
C THR A 713 -3.78 18.40 -5.85
N PHE A 714 -3.11 19.44 -6.35
CA PHE A 714 -2.35 20.39 -5.56
C PHE A 714 -3.01 21.75 -5.54
N LEU A 715 -3.18 22.33 -4.35
CA LEU A 715 -3.58 23.72 -4.16
C LEU A 715 -2.43 24.53 -3.55
N SER A 716 -2.25 25.76 -4.01
CA SER A 716 -1.27 26.70 -3.49
C SER A 716 -1.90 28.06 -3.24
N LEU A 717 -1.79 28.56 -2.01
CA LEU A 717 -2.36 29.85 -1.63
C LEU A 717 -1.59 30.53 -0.49
N GLN A 718 -1.87 31.80 -0.28
CA GLN A 718 -1.42 32.58 0.86
C GLN A 718 -2.45 32.52 1.98
N GLU A 719 -2.01 32.69 3.23
CA GLU A 719 -2.89 32.63 4.41
C GLU A 719 -4.10 33.58 4.31
N ARG A 720 -3.91 34.77 3.76
CA ARG A 720 -5.00 35.75 3.54
C ARG A 720 -6.11 35.27 2.59
N GLU A 721 -5.87 34.22 1.81
CA GLU A 721 -6.81 33.65 0.83
C GLU A 721 -7.65 32.50 1.43
N ILE A 722 -7.37 32.06 2.66
CA ILE A 722 -8.14 31.03 3.36
C ILE A 722 -9.66 31.31 3.39
N PRO A 723 -10.14 32.56 3.63
CA PRO A 723 -11.58 32.84 3.58
C PRO A 723 -12.20 32.59 2.20
N GLU A 724 -11.47 32.85 1.12
CA GLU A 724 -11.94 32.58 -0.25
C GLU A 724 -11.97 31.07 -0.51
N LEU A 725 -10.93 30.33 -0.09
CA LEU A 725 -10.87 28.88 -0.23
C LEU A 725 -12.04 28.19 0.48
N VAL A 726 -12.25 28.47 1.78
CA VAL A 726 -13.32 27.84 2.57
C VAL A 726 -14.71 28.18 2.00
N LYS A 727 -14.89 29.41 1.48
CA LYS A 727 -16.12 29.80 0.79
C LYS A 727 -16.34 28.97 -0.48
N ARG A 728 -15.33 28.89 -1.36
CA ARG A 728 -15.43 28.13 -2.62
C ARG A 728 -15.68 26.65 -2.37
N ILE A 729 -15.00 26.04 -1.40
CA ILE A 729 -15.25 24.63 -1.02
C ILE A 729 -16.73 24.42 -0.64
N ARG A 730 -17.34 25.37 0.08
CA ARG A 730 -18.75 25.28 0.49
C ARG A 730 -19.74 25.52 -0.64
N GLU A 731 -19.33 26.23 -1.69
CA GLU A 731 -20.20 26.66 -2.79
C GLU A 731 -20.14 25.74 -4.01
N VAL A 732 -19.31 24.69 -4.01
CA VAL A 732 -19.30 23.70 -5.10
C VAL A 732 -20.63 22.97 -5.14
N GLU A 733 -21.37 23.09 -6.25
CA GLU A 733 -22.60 22.33 -6.50
C GLU A 733 -22.52 21.43 -7.74
N ASP A 734 -21.58 21.69 -8.66
CA ASP A 734 -21.32 20.91 -9.87
C ASP A 734 -19.84 20.91 -10.29
N ASP A 735 -19.52 20.26 -11.41
CA ASP A 735 -18.15 20.21 -11.96
C ASP A 735 -17.65 21.61 -12.37
N ASP A 736 -18.51 22.53 -12.83
CA ASP A 736 -18.11 23.88 -13.25
C ASP A 736 -17.62 24.69 -12.02
N ASP A 737 -18.34 24.60 -10.88
CA ASP A 737 -17.92 25.24 -9.63
C ASP A 737 -16.58 24.69 -9.10
N TYR A 738 -16.37 23.37 -9.26
CA TYR A 738 -15.09 22.73 -8.90
C TYR A 738 -13.96 23.21 -9.80
N GLU A 739 -14.18 23.29 -11.12
CA GLU A 739 -13.21 23.86 -12.06
C GLU A 739 -12.86 25.31 -11.72
N GLU A 740 -13.83 26.14 -11.31
CA GLU A 740 -13.56 27.51 -10.86
C GLU A 740 -12.67 27.56 -9.59
N LEU A 741 -12.85 26.62 -8.66
CA LEU A 741 -11.96 26.48 -7.49
C LEU A 741 -10.54 26.13 -7.94
N LEU A 742 -10.41 25.21 -8.90
CA LEU A 742 -9.12 24.80 -9.45
C LEU A 742 -8.44 25.94 -10.20
N ASP A 743 -9.15 26.70 -11.02
CA ASP A 743 -8.62 27.87 -11.73
C ASP A 743 -8.02 28.90 -10.77
N ARG A 744 -8.56 28.99 -9.55
CA ARG A 744 -8.10 29.95 -8.55
C ARG A 744 -6.85 29.50 -7.82
N PHE A 745 -6.75 28.21 -7.48
CA PHE A 745 -5.79 27.71 -6.49
C PHE A 745 -4.92 26.56 -6.95
N ALA A 746 -5.32 25.82 -7.99
CA ALA A 746 -4.67 24.57 -8.34
C ALA A 746 -3.36 24.75 -9.12
N ILE A 747 -2.49 23.76 -8.98
CA ILE A 747 -1.33 23.54 -9.85
C ILE A 747 -1.69 22.39 -10.79
N ARG A 748 -2.23 22.68 -11.97
CA ARG A 748 -2.73 21.66 -12.91
C ARG A 748 -1.57 20.90 -13.59
N ARG A 749 -1.89 19.78 -14.25
CA ARG A 749 -0.93 18.95 -15.01
C ARG A 749 -0.11 19.73 -16.03
N THR A 750 -0.73 20.73 -16.65
CA THR A 750 -0.14 21.56 -17.71
C THR A 750 0.62 22.77 -17.15
N ASP A 751 0.53 23.03 -15.84
CA ASP A 751 1.17 24.18 -15.20
C ASP A 751 2.69 24.00 -15.11
N LEU A 752 3.44 24.97 -15.63
CA LEU A 752 4.91 24.98 -15.57
C LEU A 752 5.46 24.98 -14.13
N ARG A 753 4.64 25.34 -13.14
CA ARG A 753 4.97 25.29 -11.71
C ARG A 753 4.85 23.88 -11.12
N PHE A 754 4.30 22.90 -11.84
CA PHE A 754 4.05 21.55 -11.32
C PHE A 754 5.31 20.91 -10.71
N TRP A 755 6.42 20.81 -11.47
CA TRP A 755 7.64 20.18 -10.97
C TRP A 755 8.30 20.93 -9.80
N PRO A 756 8.46 22.28 -9.84
CA PRO A 756 8.92 23.03 -8.68
C PRO A 756 8.03 22.87 -7.44
N PHE A 757 6.70 22.78 -7.64
CA PHE A 757 5.77 22.59 -6.54
C PHE A 757 5.85 21.17 -5.96
N SER A 758 5.91 20.14 -6.81
CA SER A 758 6.18 18.75 -6.42
C SER A 758 7.45 18.65 -5.57
N ASP A 759 8.57 19.22 -6.04
CA ASP A 759 9.84 19.21 -5.32
C ASP A 759 9.73 19.89 -3.94
N LYS A 760 8.98 20.99 -3.86
CA LYS A 760 8.71 21.70 -2.60
C LYS A 760 7.89 20.85 -1.64
N ILE A 761 6.87 20.13 -2.11
CA ILE A 761 6.05 19.24 -1.28
C ILE A 761 6.89 18.07 -0.77
N HIS A 762 7.70 17.42 -1.61
CA HIS A 762 8.56 16.33 -1.16
C HIS A 762 9.62 16.82 -0.18
N ALA A 763 10.21 18.00 -0.39
CA ALA A 763 11.17 18.58 0.57
C ALA A 763 10.52 18.91 1.93
N TRP A 764 9.27 19.41 1.92
CA TRP A 764 8.51 19.60 3.14
C TRP A 764 8.22 18.27 3.83
N TYR A 765 7.78 17.25 3.07
CA TYR A 765 7.44 15.93 3.60
C TYR A 765 8.65 15.24 4.23
N GLU A 766 9.81 15.30 3.58
CA GLU A 766 11.07 14.77 4.11
C GLU A 766 11.48 15.44 5.43
N ASN A 767 11.26 16.74 5.57
CA ASN A 767 11.63 17.48 6.77
C ASN A 767 10.64 17.28 7.92
N ASP A 768 9.33 17.31 7.64
CA ASP A 768 8.29 17.24 8.67
C ASP A 768 7.99 15.80 9.12
N GLN A 769 8.03 14.85 8.19
CA GLN A 769 7.69 13.44 8.42
C GLN A 769 8.83 12.52 7.93
N PRO A 770 10.08 12.69 8.43
CA PRO A 770 11.29 12.07 7.87
C PRO A 770 11.31 10.54 7.93
N ILE A 771 10.50 9.93 8.82
CA ILE A 771 10.44 8.48 8.96
C ILE A 771 9.45 7.89 7.96
N GLU A 772 8.34 8.57 7.69
CA GLU A 772 7.32 8.13 6.76
C GLU A 772 7.61 8.54 5.30
N TYR A 773 8.48 9.53 5.12
CA TYR A 773 8.82 10.09 3.83
C TYR A 773 9.14 9.02 2.77
N GLY A 774 8.42 9.13 1.66
CA GLY A 774 8.71 8.49 0.40
C GLY A 774 8.11 9.32 -0.72
N LEU A 775 8.56 9.08 -1.95
CA LEU A 775 8.00 9.77 -3.10
C LEU A 775 6.50 9.47 -3.26
N LEU A 776 5.73 10.54 -3.41
CA LEU A 776 4.31 10.49 -3.77
C LEU A 776 4.13 10.08 -5.24
N ASP A 777 2.99 9.48 -5.56
CA ASP A 777 2.69 8.94 -6.88
C ASP A 777 1.68 9.81 -7.65
N TYR A 778 1.98 10.09 -8.93
CA TYR A 778 1.20 10.99 -9.78
C TYR A 778 0.38 10.29 -10.87
N ASN A 779 0.24 8.96 -10.83
CA ASN A 779 -0.62 8.23 -11.76
C ASN A 779 -2.12 8.56 -11.57
N ARG A 780 -2.51 9.09 -10.40
CA ARG A 780 -3.89 9.51 -10.07
C ARG A 780 -4.10 11.02 -10.07
N TYR A 781 -3.12 11.79 -10.53
CA TYR A 781 -3.27 13.24 -10.62
C TYR A 781 -4.38 13.58 -11.62
N GLU A 782 -5.29 14.48 -11.32
CA GLU A 782 -6.45 14.70 -12.20
C GLU A 782 -6.10 15.56 -13.42
N ASN A 783 -6.88 15.42 -14.49
CA ASN A 783 -6.87 16.31 -15.65
C ASN A 783 -8.20 17.07 -15.67
N ARG A 784 -8.37 17.94 -14.68
CA ARG A 784 -9.55 18.77 -14.48
C ARG A 784 -9.15 20.20 -14.24
#